data_AF-A0A538U5N1-F1
#
_entry.id   AF-A0A538U5N1-F1
#
_cell.length_a   1.000
_cell.length_b   1.000
_cell.length_c   1.000
_cell.angle_alpha   90.00
_cell.angle_beta   90.00
_cell.angle_gamma   90.00
#
_symmetry.space_group_name_H-M   'P 1'
#
loop_
_entity.id
_entity.type
_entity.pdbx_description
1 polymer ?
#
loop_
_entity_poly.entity_id
_entity_poly.type
_entity_poly.pdbx_seq_one_letter_code
_entity_poly.pdbx_strand_id
1 'polypeptide(L)'
;VVALADARMEAALRRVSVERGHDPRGAALVAFGGAGGLHACALAAALGTPVVLSPRHAGVLSALGAMTGGSRRERSRTVLLDASHRERLEREWRRLETEVLAELARAPRRDALPRPVARALDRRRTAPRGALPPRARAPLRLRRARPRGRGGDARSPRLAPGRRPAAPAPAPPPDPAGRHDARAAPGTMVAHPRLGPRATSRRLRDARPGHRRRGRRHALDRPRLERPHAPDRHVGPEPEGTMTRLGRLDGVQLALYQALFASCAEEMGVTLMRTAHSPNIKERLDHSCALFDARGRLVAQAAHIPVHLGSMPRAVEAALALGPLAPGDVVLLNDPYAGGTHLPDLTLVSPVFLPGPRRRGRAVPDFIVASRAHHADIGGAAPGSMPLAREVYEEGLRLPPVFLARGGHVQRDVLALVLANVRTPDERRADLAAQLGAQATGERRLHDLARREAAGRGPGLARAAAALMDYAERRVRSALRGLPRGRYRFTDALDDDGLGLGPVPITVTLTLAGDRVRADFTGSAAQTPGPVNAVAAVTRAATYYAVRCVLGGDLPVNDGTFRPIAVVAPAGTVVNPRPPAAVAAGNVETSQRIVDVVLGAFARALPGRIPAASYGTMSNLLIGGTDPRTGQPFAYYETLGGGHGAGPGWDGERAMQAHMTNTRNTPVEALEHAYPLRVLATRIRRGSGGRGRWRGGEGIARVIALEAPARVTVISERRARGPYGLAGGGPGGRGVNLVRAPGPRGRVSRLPGKFQLDLAREAVITIASPGGGGFGRAQGARRVRPAPRGRRDAGAPGPARPRGARAG
;
A
#
# COMPACT_ATOMS: atom_id res chain seq x y z
N VAL A 1 -27.40 -3.35 8.92
CA VAL A 1 -26.27 -4.18 8.42
C VAL A 1 -26.27 -4.26 6.90
N VAL A 2 -27.35 -4.74 6.27
CA VAL A 2 -27.46 -4.82 4.79
C VAL A 2 -27.21 -3.48 4.10
N ALA A 3 -27.85 -2.40 4.54
CA ALA A 3 -27.61 -1.05 4.00
C ALA A 3 -26.14 -0.57 4.09
N LEU A 4 -25.39 -1.00 5.12
CA LEU A 4 -23.96 -0.67 5.25
C LEU A 4 -23.11 -1.50 4.26
N ALA A 5 -23.48 -2.76 4.03
CA ALA A 5 -22.86 -3.60 3.01
C ALA A 5 -23.11 -3.01 1.61
N ASP A 6 -24.35 -2.61 1.33
CA ASP A 6 -24.74 -1.99 0.06
C ASP A 6 -23.99 -0.69 -0.18
N ALA A 7 -23.90 0.20 0.82
CA ALA A 7 -23.14 1.44 0.70
C ALA A 7 -21.64 1.20 0.41
N ARG A 8 -21.04 0.16 1.02
CA ARG A 8 -19.64 -0.22 0.73
C ARG A 8 -19.46 -0.79 -0.67
N MET A 9 -20.40 -1.64 -1.11
CA MET A 9 -20.39 -2.20 -2.47
C MET A 9 -20.63 -1.12 -3.52
N GLU A 10 -21.53 -0.17 -3.26
CA GLU A 10 -21.76 0.99 -4.11
C GLU A 10 -20.49 1.85 -4.24
N ALA A 11 -19.84 2.20 -3.13
CA ALA A 11 -18.60 2.96 -3.15
C ALA A 11 -17.50 2.25 -3.98
N ALA A 12 -17.38 0.93 -3.83
CA ALA A 12 -16.47 0.13 -4.64
C ALA A 12 -16.84 0.13 -6.13
N LEU A 13 -18.13 0.00 -6.46
CA LEU A 13 -18.63 0.03 -7.83
C LEU A 13 -18.42 1.41 -8.48
N ARG A 14 -18.65 2.51 -7.77
CA ARG A 14 -18.35 3.88 -8.23
C ARG A 14 -16.86 4.12 -8.45
N ARG A 15 -16.02 3.57 -7.58
CA ARG A 15 -14.56 3.63 -7.73
C ARG A 15 -14.06 2.92 -9.00
N VAL A 16 -14.65 1.80 -9.37
CA VAL A 16 -14.25 1.09 -10.61
C VAL A 16 -14.93 1.63 -11.87
N SER A 17 -15.96 2.48 -11.74
CA SER A 17 -16.71 3.07 -12.85
C SER A 17 -16.51 4.59 -12.96
N VAL A 18 -17.20 5.36 -12.10
CA VAL A 18 -17.23 6.84 -12.09
C VAL A 18 -15.83 7.44 -11.96
N GLU A 19 -15.00 6.94 -11.04
CA GLU A 19 -13.62 7.45 -10.87
C GLU A 19 -12.72 7.17 -12.09
N ARG A 20 -13.11 6.21 -12.95
CA ARG A 20 -12.44 5.92 -14.24
C ARG A 20 -13.09 6.63 -15.42
N GLY A 21 -14.07 7.51 -15.18
CA GLY A 21 -14.79 8.26 -16.20
C GLY A 21 -15.88 7.45 -16.93
N HIS A 22 -16.28 6.29 -16.41
CA HIS A 22 -17.41 5.52 -16.95
C HIS A 22 -18.70 5.90 -16.22
N ASP A 23 -19.75 6.21 -16.98
CA ASP A 23 -21.09 6.47 -16.44
C ASP A 23 -21.83 5.13 -16.22
N PRO A 24 -22.10 4.72 -14.96
CA PRO A 24 -22.78 3.45 -14.67
C PRO A 24 -24.19 3.37 -15.25
N ARG A 25 -24.84 4.52 -15.50
CA ARG A 25 -26.20 4.59 -16.05
C ARG A 25 -26.28 4.03 -17.47
N GLY A 26 -25.17 4.00 -18.20
CA GLY A 26 -25.08 3.43 -19.55
C GLY A 26 -24.70 1.95 -19.61
N ALA A 27 -24.53 1.28 -18.46
CA ALA A 27 -24.09 -0.12 -18.37
C ALA A 27 -25.15 -1.01 -17.70
N ALA A 28 -25.04 -2.33 -17.87
CA ALA A 28 -25.84 -3.31 -17.14
C ALA A 28 -25.04 -3.88 -15.94
N LEU A 29 -25.69 -4.00 -14.78
CA LEU A 29 -25.10 -4.64 -13.60
C LEU A 29 -25.24 -6.16 -13.69
N VAL A 30 -24.12 -6.88 -13.85
CA VAL A 30 -24.12 -8.34 -13.80
C VAL A 30 -23.94 -8.80 -12.35
N ALA A 31 -25.01 -9.34 -11.75
CA ALA A 31 -25.02 -9.83 -10.38
C ALA A 31 -24.76 -11.35 -10.36
N PHE A 32 -23.61 -11.77 -9.85
CA PHE A 32 -23.21 -13.17 -9.75
C PHE A 32 -22.45 -13.47 -8.44
N GLY A 33 -22.10 -14.73 -8.22
CA GLY A 33 -21.61 -15.23 -6.94
C GLY A 33 -22.75 -15.54 -5.97
N GLY A 34 -22.47 -16.32 -4.93
CA GLY A 34 -23.50 -16.87 -4.03
C GLY A 34 -24.39 -15.82 -3.36
N ALA A 35 -23.90 -14.60 -3.17
CA ALA A 35 -24.66 -13.49 -2.56
C ALA A 35 -24.99 -12.35 -3.53
N GLY A 36 -24.56 -12.41 -4.80
CA GLY A 36 -24.65 -11.27 -5.72
C GLY A 36 -26.08 -10.82 -6.00
N GLY A 37 -27.00 -11.78 -6.16
CA GLY A 37 -28.42 -11.49 -6.39
C GLY A 37 -29.11 -10.78 -5.20
N LEU A 38 -28.61 -10.95 -3.98
CA LEU A 38 -29.22 -10.38 -2.77
C LEU A 38 -29.14 -8.85 -2.72
N HIS A 39 -28.15 -8.27 -3.41
CA HIS A 39 -27.84 -6.84 -3.35
C HIS A 39 -28.10 -6.12 -4.69
N ALA A 40 -28.45 -6.86 -5.74
CA ALA A 40 -28.42 -6.39 -7.11
C ALA A 40 -29.34 -5.19 -7.36
N CYS A 41 -30.59 -5.25 -6.89
CA CYS A 41 -31.56 -4.17 -7.09
C CYS A 41 -31.18 -2.88 -6.34
N ALA A 42 -30.72 -3.01 -5.08
CA ALA A 42 -30.30 -1.87 -4.26
C ALA A 42 -29.09 -1.16 -4.88
N LEU A 43 -28.10 -1.93 -5.33
CA LEU A 43 -26.92 -1.39 -5.99
C LEU A 43 -27.25 -0.79 -7.35
N ALA A 44 -28.15 -1.41 -8.11
CA ALA A 44 -28.58 -0.90 -9.40
C ALA A 44 -29.28 0.47 -9.28
N ALA A 45 -30.20 0.57 -8.31
CA ALA A 45 -30.89 1.82 -8.00
C ALA A 45 -29.92 2.92 -7.56
N ALA A 46 -28.97 2.59 -6.67
CA ALA A 46 -27.98 3.55 -6.20
C ALA A 46 -27.07 4.06 -7.32
N LEU A 47 -26.65 3.17 -8.23
CA LEU A 47 -25.81 3.51 -9.37
C LEU A 47 -26.58 4.15 -10.54
N GLY A 48 -27.91 4.10 -10.52
CA GLY A 48 -28.76 4.57 -11.62
C GLY A 48 -28.66 3.71 -12.89
N THR A 49 -28.25 2.44 -12.78
CA THR A 49 -28.18 1.53 -13.92
C THR A 49 -29.57 0.95 -14.21
N PRO A 50 -30.05 1.01 -15.47
CA PRO A 50 -31.41 0.59 -15.82
C PRO A 50 -31.55 -0.93 -15.96
N VAL A 51 -30.45 -1.69 -16.00
CA VAL A 51 -30.47 -3.13 -16.32
C VAL A 51 -29.65 -3.92 -15.31
N VAL A 52 -30.28 -4.94 -14.71
CA VAL A 52 -29.61 -5.95 -13.90
C VAL A 52 -29.68 -7.30 -14.62
N LEU A 53 -28.52 -7.93 -14.80
CA LEU A 53 -28.40 -9.28 -15.34
C LEU A 53 -28.04 -10.24 -14.21
N SER A 54 -28.95 -11.15 -13.87
CA SER A 54 -28.70 -12.22 -12.89
C SER A 54 -28.68 -13.58 -13.61
N PRO A 55 -27.50 -14.15 -13.90
CA PRO A 55 -27.40 -15.42 -14.61
C PRO A 55 -28.08 -16.57 -13.86
N ARG A 56 -28.70 -17.52 -14.59
CA ARG A 56 -29.40 -18.69 -14.02
C ARG A 56 -28.53 -19.49 -13.03
N HIS A 57 -27.22 -19.52 -13.28
CA HIS A 57 -26.23 -20.19 -12.44
C HIS A 57 -25.29 -19.19 -11.74
N ALA A 58 -25.80 -18.04 -11.30
CA ALA A 58 -25.05 -16.97 -10.65
C ALA A 58 -24.09 -17.48 -9.55
N GLY A 59 -24.53 -18.40 -8.69
CA GLY A 59 -23.73 -18.94 -7.60
C GLY A 59 -22.47 -19.72 -8.02
N VAL A 60 -22.46 -20.26 -9.24
CA VAL A 60 -21.35 -21.06 -9.79
C VAL A 60 -20.79 -20.48 -11.08
N LEU A 61 -21.12 -19.23 -11.42
CA LEU A 61 -20.75 -18.61 -12.68
C LEU A 61 -19.23 -18.58 -12.90
N SER A 62 -18.44 -18.40 -11.84
CA SER A 62 -16.98 -18.46 -11.92
C SER A 62 -16.46 -19.86 -12.25
N ALA A 63 -17.07 -20.91 -11.69
CA ALA A 63 -16.72 -22.30 -11.98
C ALA A 63 -17.11 -22.68 -13.41
N LEU A 64 -18.31 -22.25 -13.86
CA LEU A 64 -18.72 -22.37 -15.26
C LEU A 64 -17.73 -21.68 -16.19
N GLY A 65 -17.33 -20.43 -15.88
CA GLY A 65 -16.32 -19.70 -16.64
C GLY A 65 -14.98 -20.43 -16.73
N ALA A 66 -14.53 -21.05 -15.63
CA ALA A 66 -13.31 -21.86 -15.61
C ALA A 66 -13.44 -23.15 -16.43
N MET A 67 -14.61 -23.80 -16.44
CA MET A 67 -14.88 -25.01 -17.23
C MET A 67 -15.05 -24.75 -18.73
N THR A 68 -15.75 -23.66 -19.08
CA THR A 68 -16.00 -23.27 -20.48
C THR A 68 -14.83 -22.51 -21.09
N GLY A 69 -13.93 -22.01 -20.25
CA GLY A 69 -12.69 -21.39 -20.70
C GLY A 69 -11.84 -22.41 -21.44
N GLY A 70 -11.51 -22.14 -22.70
CA GLY A 70 -10.62 -23.01 -23.46
C GLY A 70 -9.26 -23.17 -22.76
N SER A 71 -8.66 -24.36 -22.82
CA SER A 71 -7.30 -24.61 -22.35
C SER A 71 -6.32 -23.75 -23.15
N ARG A 72 -5.94 -22.60 -22.57
CA ARG A 72 -4.95 -21.68 -23.12
C ARG A 72 -3.70 -21.77 -22.25
N ARG A 73 -2.55 -21.87 -22.90
CA ARG A 73 -1.25 -21.59 -22.26
C ARG A 73 -0.78 -20.26 -22.82
N GLU A 74 -0.46 -19.35 -21.91
CA GLU A 74 0.09 -18.06 -22.26
C GLU A 74 1.47 -17.94 -21.66
N ARG A 75 2.42 -17.47 -22.46
CA ARG A 75 3.71 -16.99 -21.99
C ARG A 75 3.84 -15.56 -22.47
N SER A 76 4.21 -14.70 -21.53
CA SER A 76 4.42 -13.28 -21.79
C SER A 76 5.74 -12.88 -21.19
N ARG A 77 6.52 -12.08 -21.92
CA ARG A 77 7.74 -11.48 -21.41
C ARG A 77 7.74 -10.01 -21.73
N THR A 78 8.04 -9.18 -20.73
CA THR A 78 8.27 -7.76 -20.96
C THR A 78 9.70 -7.58 -21.43
N VAL A 79 9.90 -6.84 -22.52
CA VAL A 79 11.21 -6.61 -23.11
C VAL A 79 11.37 -5.12 -23.39
N LEU A 80 12.55 -4.57 -23.06
CA LEU A 80 12.89 -3.21 -23.47
C LEU A 80 13.29 -3.23 -24.95
N LEU A 81 12.73 -2.30 -25.70
CA LEU A 81 12.76 -2.25 -27.14
C LEU A 81 13.53 -0.97 -27.55
N ASP A 82 14.63 -1.09 -28.33
CA ASP A 82 15.33 0.00 -29.05
C ASP A 82 15.30 -0.14 -30.59
N ALA A 83 15.70 0.88 -31.36
CA ALA A 83 15.57 0.98 -32.82
C ALA A 83 15.89 -0.28 -33.68
N SER A 84 16.68 -1.24 -33.18
CA SER A 84 16.98 -2.56 -33.80
C SER A 84 15.87 -3.64 -33.63
N HIS A 85 14.71 -3.27 -33.10
CA HIS A 85 13.64 -4.13 -32.58
C HIS A 85 13.28 -5.45 -33.28
N ARG A 86 13.34 -5.54 -34.62
CA ARG A 86 12.68 -6.64 -35.34
C ARG A 86 13.30 -8.00 -35.02
N GLU A 87 14.63 -8.10 -35.05
CA GLU A 87 15.31 -9.38 -34.79
C GLU A 87 15.23 -9.80 -33.33
N ARG A 88 15.40 -8.85 -32.40
CA ARG A 88 15.26 -9.11 -30.97
C ARG A 88 13.86 -9.61 -30.64
N LEU A 89 12.84 -8.95 -31.18
CA LEU A 89 11.46 -9.35 -30.98
C LEU A 89 11.16 -10.74 -31.57
N GLU A 90 11.73 -11.06 -32.74
CA GLU A 90 11.60 -12.40 -33.35
C GLU A 90 12.29 -13.49 -32.52
N ARG A 91 13.45 -13.20 -31.91
CA ARG A 91 14.11 -14.13 -30.98
C ARG A 91 13.26 -14.38 -29.74
N GLU A 92 12.67 -13.32 -29.18
CA GLU A 92 11.82 -13.42 -27.99
C GLU A 92 10.51 -14.16 -28.29
N TRP A 93 9.89 -13.93 -29.45
CA TRP A 93 8.74 -14.73 -29.89
C TRP A 93 9.10 -16.20 -30.04
N ARG A 94 10.17 -16.54 -30.78
CA ARG A 94 10.60 -17.94 -30.94
C ARG A 94 10.87 -18.62 -29.59
N ARG A 95 11.46 -17.89 -28.65
CA ARG A 95 11.68 -18.40 -27.29
C ARG A 95 10.36 -18.71 -26.58
N LEU A 96 9.43 -17.76 -26.55
CA LEU A 96 8.11 -17.95 -25.94
C LEU A 96 7.33 -19.09 -26.60
N GLU A 97 7.44 -19.24 -27.92
CA GLU A 97 6.84 -20.34 -28.67
C GLU A 97 7.40 -21.69 -28.22
N THR A 98 8.73 -21.82 -28.16
CA THR A 98 9.39 -23.04 -27.67
C THR A 98 8.97 -23.38 -26.24
N GLU A 99 8.90 -22.38 -25.35
CA GLU A 99 8.49 -22.58 -23.96
C GLU A 99 7.02 -23.05 -23.85
N VAL A 100 6.10 -22.44 -24.60
CA VAL A 100 4.68 -22.85 -24.63
C VAL A 100 4.51 -24.24 -25.21
N LEU A 101 5.23 -24.56 -26.30
CA LEU A 101 5.16 -25.87 -26.95
C LEU A 101 5.72 -26.98 -26.06
N ALA A 102 6.82 -26.72 -25.35
CA ALA A 102 7.39 -27.66 -24.40
C ALA A 102 6.46 -27.94 -23.21
N GLU A 103 5.72 -26.94 -22.73
CA GLU A 103 4.71 -27.11 -21.68
C GLU A 103 3.49 -27.90 -22.19
N LEU A 104 3.01 -27.59 -23.40
CA LEU A 104 1.92 -28.34 -24.03
C LEU A 104 2.30 -29.81 -24.25
N ALA A 105 3.55 -30.10 -24.64
CA ALA A 105 4.04 -31.47 -24.82
C ALA A 105 4.06 -32.30 -23.53
N ARG A 106 4.14 -31.64 -22.36
CA ARG A 106 4.10 -32.29 -21.04
C ARG A 106 2.67 -32.48 -20.50
N ALA A 107 1.66 -31.92 -21.15
CA ALA A 107 0.27 -32.04 -20.74
C ALA A 107 -0.34 -33.39 -21.16
N PRO A 108 -1.31 -33.95 -20.41
CA PRO A 108 -1.98 -35.20 -20.77
C PRO A 108 -2.61 -35.14 -22.18
N ARG A 109 -2.49 -36.22 -22.96
CA ARG A 109 -2.78 -36.33 -24.42
C ARG A 109 -4.20 -35.96 -24.92
N ARG A 110 -5.12 -35.49 -24.07
CA ARG A 110 -6.49 -35.09 -24.47
C ARG A 110 -6.57 -33.79 -25.30
N ASP A 111 -5.45 -33.08 -25.47
CA ASP A 111 -5.39 -31.75 -26.11
C ASP A 111 -4.73 -31.75 -27.52
N ALA A 112 -4.53 -32.92 -28.14
CA ALA A 112 -3.73 -33.15 -29.34
C ALA A 112 -4.37 -32.71 -30.69
N LEU A 113 -4.90 -31.48 -30.78
CA LEU A 113 -5.19 -30.83 -32.06
C LEU A 113 -4.09 -29.81 -32.40
N PRO A 114 -3.79 -29.54 -33.69
CA PRO A 114 -2.89 -28.47 -34.07
C PRO A 114 -3.46 -27.13 -33.60
N ARG A 115 -2.84 -26.51 -32.60
CA ARG A 115 -3.31 -25.23 -32.05
C ARG A 115 -2.52 -24.08 -32.68
N PRO A 116 -3.18 -23.04 -33.23
CA PRO A 116 -2.49 -21.87 -33.74
C PRO A 116 -1.80 -21.15 -32.58
N VAL A 117 -0.47 -20.99 -32.66
CA VAL A 117 0.26 -20.14 -31.73
C VAL A 117 -0.02 -18.69 -32.10
N ALA A 118 -0.63 -17.94 -31.19
CA ALA A 118 -0.92 -16.54 -31.38
C ALA A 118 0.17 -15.67 -30.74
N ARG A 119 0.89 -14.89 -31.56
CA ARG A 119 1.79 -13.85 -31.07
C ARG A 119 0.99 -12.59 -30.76
N ALA A 120 1.17 -12.05 -29.55
CA ALA A 120 0.63 -10.76 -29.15
C ALA A 120 1.78 -9.83 -28.72
N LEU A 121 1.62 -8.54 -28.96
CA LEU A 121 2.58 -7.51 -28.55
C LEU A 121 1.83 -6.31 -27.97
N ASP A 122 1.95 -6.10 -26.67
CA ASP A 122 1.56 -4.85 -26.02
C ASP A 122 2.73 -3.86 -26.11
N ARG A 123 2.62 -2.85 -26.98
CA ARG A 123 3.65 -1.81 -27.14
C ARG A 123 3.34 -0.62 -26.26
N ARG A 124 4.24 -0.32 -25.33
CA ARG A 124 4.19 0.87 -24.51
C ARG A 124 5.35 1.77 -24.88
N ARG A 125 5.06 2.97 -25.37
CA ARG A 125 6.09 3.97 -25.61
C ARG A 125 6.50 4.55 -24.26
N THR A 126 7.73 4.29 -23.83
CA THR A 126 8.46 5.20 -22.95
C THR A 126 8.62 6.48 -23.75
N ALA A 127 7.76 7.48 -23.56
CA ALA A 127 7.77 8.65 -24.42
C ALA A 127 9.16 9.32 -24.38
N PRO A 128 9.95 9.34 -25.46
CA PRO A 128 10.94 10.38 -25.62
C PRO A 128 10.15 11.63 -25.99
N ARG A 129 10.28 12.70 -25.21
CA ARG A 129 9.80 14.01 -25.68
C ARG A 129 10.74 14.47 -26.79
N GLY A 130 10.21 14.66 -28.00
CA GLY A 130 10.89 15.32 -29.11
C GLY A 130 10.56 14.71 -30.48
N ALA A 131 10.00 15.53 -31.37
CA ALA A 131 9.61 15.27 -32.77
C ALA A 131 8.31 14.45 -33.01
N LEU A 132 7.25 15.16 -33.38
CA LEU A 132 6.21 14.66 -34.29
C LEU A 132 6.85 14.51 -35.69
N PRO A 133 6.88 13.33 -36.33
CA PRO A 133 7.08 13.26 -37.77
C PRO A 133 5.71 13.36 -38.48
N PRO A 134 5.68 13.87 -39.73
CA PRO A 134 4.46 14.02 -40.50
C PRO A 134 3.85 12.66 -40.84
N ARG A 135 2.54 12.68 -41.12
CA ARG A 135 1.74 11.55 -41.58
C ARG A 135 2.43 10.80 -42.72
N ALA A 136 2.92 9.59 -42.47
CA ALA A 136 3.19 8.61 -43.51
C ALA A 136 2.18 7.46 -43.38
N ARG A 137 1.17 7.48 -44.23
CA ARG A 137 0.28 6.34 -44.46
C ARG A 137 1.05 5.31 -45.30
N ALA A 138 1.34 4.15 -44.73
CA ALA A 138 1.62 2.94 -45.51
C ALA A 138 0.97 1.74 -44.81
N PRO A 139 -0.02 1.07 -45.43
CA PRO A 139 -0.63 -0.12 -44.84
C PRO A 139 0.25 -1.34 -45.10
N LEU A 140 0.81 -1.92 -44.04
CA LEU A 140 1.39 -3.27 -44.11
C LEU A 140 0.23 -4.27 -44.21
N ARG A 141 -0.03 -4.80 -45.41
CA ARG A 141 -1.06 -5.83 -45.64
C ARG A 141 -0.62 -7.15 -44.99
N LEU A 142 -1.31 -7.55 -43.91
CA LEU A 142 -1.26 -8.92 -43.40
C LEU A 142 -2.10 -9.83 -44.33
N ARG A 143 -1.45 -10.72 -45.07
CA ARG A 143 -2.12 -11.83 -45.77
C ARG A 143 -2.64 -12.83 -44.72
N ARG A 144 -3.96 -12.91 -44.56
CA ARG A 144 -4.63 -14.04 -43.88
C ARG A 144 -4.52 -15.27 -44.80
N ALA A 145 -3.74 -16.27 -44.39
CA ALA A 145 -3.83 -17.61 -44.98
C ALA A 145 -5.17 -18.25 -44.58
N ARG A 146 -5.98 -18.65 -45.57
CA ARG A 146 -7.14 -19.52 -45.36
C ARG A 146 -6.68 -20.98 -45.40
N PRO A 147 -7.08 -21.85 -44.45
CA PRO A 147 -6.90 -23.28 -44.62
C PRO A 147 -7.86 -23.80 -45.70
N ARG A 148 -7.33 -24.56 -46.66
CA ARG A 148 -8.10 -25.44 -47.56
C ARG A 148 -8.19 -26.82 -46.90
N GLY A 149 -9.36 -27.48 -46.97
CA GLY A 149 -9.42 -28.94 -46.86
C GLY A 149 -10.68 -29.56 -46.24
N ARG A 150 -11.61 -29.93 -47.14
CA ARG A 150 -12.44 -31.16 -47.23
C ARG A 150 -13.42 -31.53 -46.10
N GLY A 151 -14.64 -31.84 -46.56
CA GLY A 151 -15.80 -32.18 -45.75
C GLY A 151 -15.81 -33.58 -45.15
N GLY A 152 -16.74 -33.74 -44.22
CA GLY A 152 -17.12 -34.98 -43.56
C GLY A 152 -18.27 -34.67 -42.61
N ASP A 153 -19.45 -35.22 -42.92
CA ASP A 153 -20.72 -35.08 -42.22
C ASP A 153 -20.66 -35.45 -40.72
N ALA A 154 -21.26 -34.63 -39.86
CA ALA A 154 -21.89 -35.07 -38.62
C ALA A 154 -22.98 -34.09 -38.22
N ARG A 155 -24.22 -34.55 -38.29
CA ARG A 155 -25.46 -33.80 -38.07
C ARG A 155 -25.62 -33.37 -36.61
N SER A 156 -26.12 -32.16 -36.38
CA SER A 156 -26.77 -31.75 -35.12
C SER A 156 -28.03 -30.93 -35.47
N PRO A 157 -29.12 -31.04 -34.68
CA PRO A 157 -30.44 -30.64 -35.14
C PRO A 157 -30.66 -29.12 -35.14
N ARG A 158 -31.35 -28.68 -36.18
CA ARG A 158 -31.75 -27.29 -36.45
C ARG A 158 -32.87 -26.86 -35.48
N LEU A 159 -32.74 -25.66 -34.91
CA LEU A 159 -33.87 -24.83 -34.48
C LEU A 159 -33.87 -23.55 -35.33
N ALA A 160 -35.06 -23.18 -35.82
CA ALA A 160 -35.30 -22.24 -36.91
C ALA A 160 -34.98 -20.75 -36.58
N PRO A 161 -34.64 -19.93 -37.58
CA PRO A 161 -34.41 -18.49 -37.39
C PRO A 161 -35.72 -17.68 -37.44
N GLY A 162 -36.05 -17.01 -36.34
CA GLY A 162 -37.07 -15.98 -36.29
C GLY A 162 -36.58 -14.65 -36.89
N ARG A 163 -37.47 -14.00 -37.65
CA ARG A 163 -37.30 -12.74 -38.40
C ARG A 163 -36.72 -11.58 -37.58
N ARG A 164 -35.76 -10.85 -38.16
CA ARG A 164 -35.32 -9.51 -37.71
C ARG A 164 -36.27 -8.44 -38.28
N PRO A 165 -36.80 -7.50 -37.49
CA PRO A 165 -37.35 -6.26 -38.02
C PRO A 165 -36.24 -5.27 -38.41
N ALA A 166 -36.49 -4.51 -39.47
CA ALA A 166 -35.59 -3.49 -40.03
C ALA A 166 -35.41 -2.29 -39.07
N ALA A 167 -34.22 -1.67 -39.14
CA ALA A 167 -33.88 -0.46 -38.40
C ALA A 167 -34.55 0.79 -39.00
N PRO A 168 -35.11 1.71 -38.20
CA PRO A 168 -35.60 3.00 -38.71
C PRO A 168 -34.45 4.01 -38.89
N ALA A 169 -34.60 4.85 -39.92
CA ALA A 169 -33.67 5.91 -40.33
C ALA A 169 -33.64 7.09 -39.33
N PRO A 170 -32.55 7.90 -39.32
CA PRO A 170 -32.36 8.97 -38.34
C PRO A 170 -33.14 10.25 -38.70
N ALA A 171 -33.76 10.87 -37.71
CA ALA A 171 -34.45 12.16 -37.83
C ALA A 171 -33.49 13.37 -37.67
N PRO A 172 -33.75 14.50 -38.35
CA PRO A 172 -32.92 15.72 -38.30
C PRO A 172 -33.17 16.57 -37.03
N PRO A 173 -32.27 17.53 -36.71
CA PRO A 173 -32.32 18.29 -35.46
C PRO A 173 -33.25 19.51 -35.57
N PRO A 174 -33.89 19.95 -34.46
CA PRO A 174 -34.56 21.25 -34.42
C PRO A 174 -33.69 22.33 -33.75
N ASP A 175 -33.75 23.53 -34.32
CA ASP A 175 -33.17 24.80 -33.86
C ASP A 175 -34.13 25.52 -32.87
N PRO A 176 -33.70 26.53 -32.08
CA PRO A 176 -34.32 26.96 -30.84
C PRO A 176 -35.22 28.20 -30.99
N ALA A 177 -36.05 28.41 -29.96
CA ALA A 177 -36.64 29.66 -29.45
C ALA A 177 -38.16 29.55 -29.24
N GLY A 178 -38.63 29.98 -28.06
CA GLY A 178 -40.06 30.15 -27.77
C GLY A 178 -40.36 30.17 -26.27
N ARG A 179 -40.51 31.38 -25.72
CA ARG A 179 -41.01 31.68 -24.35
C ARG A 179 -42.55 31.64 -24.33
N HIS A 180 -43.14 31.18 -23.22
CA HIS A 180 -44.16 31.87 -22.38
C HIS A 180 -45.14 30.93 -21.66
N ASP A 181 -45.10 31.02 -20.34
CA ASP A 181 -46.18 31.19 -19.34
C ASP A 181 -47.62 30.65 -19.53
N ALA A 182 -47.96 29.75 -18.59
CA ALA A 182 -48.96 29.92 -17.51
C ALA A 182 -50.43 29.40 -17.62
N ARG A 183 -50.85 28.82 -16.46
CA ARG A 183 -52.22 28.56 -15.91
C ARG A 183 -52.98 27.35 -16.50
N ALA A 184 -53.83 26.60 -15.79
CA ALA A 184 -54.10 26.24 -14.38
C ALA A 184 -55.15 25.09 -14.41
N ALA A 185 -55.07 24.17 -13.42
CA ALA A 185 -56.01 23.19 -12.78
C ALA A 185 -57.52 23.06 -13.20
N PRO A 186 -58.34 22.07 -12.73
CA PRO A 186 -58.19 21.20 -11.53
C PRO A 186 -58.78 19.75 -11.54
N GLY A 187 -58.59 19.03 -10.42
CA GLY A 187 -59.37 17.87 -9.93
C GLY A 187 -58.61 16.52 -9.93
N THR A 188 -58.57 15.66 -8.91
CA THR A 188 -59.22 15.60 -7.59
C THR A 188 -58.42 14.60 -6.73
N MET A 189 -58.39 14.81 -5.41
CA MET A 189 -57.61 14.07 -4.40
C MET A 189 -58.56 13.18 -3.58
N VAL A 190 -58.07 12.04 -3.07
CA VAL A 190 -58.68 11.35 -1.91
C VAL A 190 -57.68 11.31 -0.75
N ALA A 191 -58.11 12.00 0.31
CA ALA A 191 -57.79 12.03 1.76
C ALA A 191 -57.37 10.69 2.43
N HIS A 192 -56.79 10.57 3.64
CA HIS A 192 -56.28 11.36 4.79
C HIS A 192 -55.73 10.31 5.83
N PRO A 193 -55.31 10.60 7.09
CA PRO A 193 -55.00 11.86 7.78
C PRO A 193 -53.64 11.88 8.54
N ARG A 194 -53.23 13.09 8.93
CA ARG A 194 -52.31 13.40 10.03
C ARG A 194 -53.13 13.85 11.25
N LEU A 195 -52.63 13.60 12.47
CA LEU A 195 -53.02 14.33 13.68
C LEU A 195 -51.86 15.21 14.13
N GLY A 196 -52.21 16.46 14.46
CA GLY A 196 -51.33 17.55 14.88
C GLY A 196 -51.29 17.78 16.40
N PRO A 197 -50.84 18.98 16.84
CA PRO A 197 -50.09 19.21 18.08
C PRO A 197 -50.95 19.74 19.26
N ARG A 198 -50.35 19.82 20.45
CA ARG A 198 -50.88 20.58 21.59
C ARG A 198 -49.86 21.56 22.16
N ALA A 199 -50.31 22.79 22.36
CA ALA A 199 -49.71 23.80 23.21
C ALA A 199 -50.67 24.08 24.39
N THR A 200 -50.14 24.43 25.56
CA THR A 200 -50.77 25.37 26.51
C THR A 200 -49.70 25.99 27.42
N SER A 201 -49.99 27.20 27.86
CA SER A 201 -49.16 28.15 28.61
C SER A 201 -49.53 28.18 30.11
N ARG A 202 -48.60 28.61 30.98
CA ARG A 202 -48.86 29.56 32.09
C ARG A 202 -47.57 29.98 32.83
N ARG A 203 -47.59 31.23 33.31
CA ARG A 203 -46.56 32.01 34.01
C ARG A 203 -46.56 31.76 35.53
N LEU A 204 -45.46 32.10 36.22
CA LEU A 204 -45.31 32.90 37.46
C LEU A 204 -43.83 32.84 37.91
N ARG A 205 -43.07 33.95 37.86
CA ARG A 205 -42.68 34.88 38.96
C ARG A 205 -41.96 34.23 40.15
N ASP A 206 -40.67 34.57 40.32
CA ASP A 206 -40.04 35.20 41.50
C ASP A 206 -38.53 35.38 41.19
N ALA A 207 -37.98 36.59 41.11
CA ALA A 207 -37.63 37.56 42.17
C ALA A 207 -36.21 37.34 42.77
N ARG A 208 -35.37 38.34 42.49
CA ARG A 208 -34.00 38.72 42.94
C ARG A 208 -33.87 38.81 44.48
N PRO A 209 -32.67 39.01 45.12
CA PRO A 209 -31.57 39.96 44.79
C PRO A 209 -30.13 39.45 45.06
N GLY A 210 -29.00 40.08 44.73
CA GLY A 210 -28.66 41.46 44.37
C GLY A 210 -27.82 42.12 45.48
N HIS A 211 -26.50 42.33 45.27
CA HIS A 211 -25.65 43.38 45.89
C HIS A 211 -24.30 43.39 45.14
N ARG A 212 -23.77 44.43 44.45
CA ARG A 212 -23.52 45.89 44.63
C ARG A 212 -22.19 46.26 45.33
N ARG A 213 -21.48 47.21 44.68
CA ARG A 213 -20.51 48.25 45.17
C ARG A 213 -19.03 47.82 45.34
N ARG A 214 -18.00 48.67 45.16
CA ARG A 214 -17.72 50.02 44.56
C ARG A 214 -16.21 50.32 44.83
N GLY A 215 -15.59 51.24 44.06
CA GLY A 215 -14.46 52.10 44.47
C GLY A 215 -13.11 51.77 43.81
N ARG A 216 -12.54 52.56 42.88
CA ARG A 216 -11.94 53.93 42.90
C ARG A 216 -10.47 54.01 43.37
N ARG A 217 -9.59 54.34 42.38
CA ARG A 217 -8.51 55.36 42.30
C ARG A 217 -7.24 55.28 43.17
N HIS A 218 -6.07 55.33 42.50
CA HIS A 218 -4.91 56.28 42.57
C HIS A 218 -3.68 55.57 41.94
N ALA A 219 -3.09 55.98 40.80
CA ALA A 219 -2.29 57.17 40.43
C ALA A 219 -0.80 57.09 40.84
N LEU A 220 0.08 57.59 39.94
CA LEU A 220 1.56 57.77 39.97
C LEU A 220 2.36 56.55 39.41
N ASP A 221 3.37 56.65 38.53
CA ASP A 221 4.04 57.77 37.86
C ASP A 221 4.78 57.26 36.58
N ARG A 222 5.04 58.15 35.61
CA ARG A 222 5.86 57.91 34.38
C ARG A 222 7.27 58.51 34.55
N PRO A 223 8.26 58.21 33.67
CA PRO A 223 8.49 58.98 32.42
C PRO A 223 8.86 58.09 31.20
N ARG A 224 8.27 58.28 30.01
CA ARG A 224 8.60 59.21 28.88
C ARG A 224 9.91 58.92 28.14
N LEU A 225 9.79 58.53 26.85
CA LEU A 225 10.66 58.94 25.75
C LEU A 225 9.83 59.16 24.46
N GLU A 226 10.14 60.29 23.83
CA GLU A 226 9.74 61.01 22.59
C GLU A 226 9.66 60.15 21.30
N ARG A 227 9.06 60.47 20.14
CA ARG A 227 8.27 61.50 19.38
C ARG A 227 7.99 60.84 17.97
N PRO A 228 7.34 61.40 16.91
CA PRO A 228 6.50 62.60 16.69
C PRO A 228 5.18 62.36 15.86
N HIS A 229 4.36 63.41 15.69
CA HIS A 229 3.18 63.62 14.80
C HIS A 229 3.54 63.62 13.28
N ALA A 230 2.69 63.56 12.23
CA ALA A 230 1.25 63.86 11.93
C ALA A 230 0.86 63.22 10.55
N PRO A 231 -0.29 63.48 9.88
CA PRO A 231 -1.68 63.71 10.32
C PRO A 231 -2.71 62.74 9.65
N ASP A 232 -3.85 62.52 10.32
CA ASP A 232 -5.02 61.80 9.81
C ASP A 232 -5.89 62.67 8.88
N ARG A 233 -6.33 62.11 7.75
CA ARG A 233 -7.47 62.62 6.96
C ARG A 233 -8.65 61.66 7.13
N HIS A 234 -9.72 62.17 7.72
CA HIS A 234 -11.03 61.52 7.77
C HIS A 234 -11.63 61.39 6.36
N VAL A 235 -11.99 60.16 5.99
CA VAL A 235 -12.96 59.85 4.92
C VAL A 235 -14.09 59.05 5.59
N GLY A 236 -15.33 59.52 5.44
CA GLY A 236 -16.53 58.93 6.03
C GLY A 236 -16.89 57.55 5.47
N PRO A 237 -17.86 56.84 6.08
CA PRO A 237 -18.22 55.49 5.70
C PRO A 237 -19.17 55.53 4.49
N GLU A 238 -18.67 55.09 3.33
CA GLU A 238 -19.50 54.78 2.15
C GLU A 238 -19.95 53.29 2.19
N PRO A 239 -21.09 52.96 1.54
CA PRO A 239 -21.98 51.87 1.92
C PRO A 239 -21.37 50.48 1.69
N GLU A 240 -21.84 49.52 2.50
CA GLU A 240 -21.55 48.09 2.43
C GLU A 240 -21.89 47.48 1.06
N GLY A 241 -21.02 47.70 0.08
CA GLY A 241 -20.96 46.99 -1.17
C GLY A 241 -20.39 45.60 -0.94
N THR A 242 -21.27 44.64 -0.71
CA THR A 242 -21.12 43.18 -0.92
C THR A 242 -19.69 42.72 -1.29
N MET A 243 -18.79 42.65 -0.30
CA MET A 243 -17.52 41.96 -0.47
C MET A 243 -17.81 40.45 -0.54
N THR A 244 -17.89 39.95 -1.77
CA THR A 244 -18.02 38.53 -2.11
C THR A 244 -16.97 37.71 -1.35
N ARG A 245 -17.41 36.62 -0.71
CA ARG A 245 -16.59 35.58 -0.03
C ARG A 245 -15.52 34.97 -0.96
N LEU A 246 -14.45 35.68 -1.28
CA LEU A 246 -13.26 35.13 -1.95
C LEU A 246 -12.29 34.62 -0.89
N GLY A 247 -12.55 33.45 -0.27
CA GLY A 247 -11.74 33.06 0.91
C GLY A 247 -11.48 31.58 1.16
N ARG A 248 -12.47 30.69 1.07
CA ARG A 248 -12.30 29.27 1.43
C ARG A 248 -12.94 28.38 0.40
N LEU A 249 -12.24 27.30 0.03
CA LEU A 249 -12.85 26.20 -0.71
C LEU A 249 -13.96 25.61 0.14
N ASP A 250 -15.11 25.34 -0.48
CA ASP A 250 -16.18 24.62 0.18
C ASP A 250 -15.83 23.13 0.35
N GLY A 251 -16.68 22.40 1.07
CA GLY A 251 -16.47 20.98 1.33
C GLY A 251 -16.48 20.10 0.07
N VAL A 252 -17.24 20.49 -0.95
CA VAL A 252 -17.34 19.75 -2.22
C VAL A 252 -16.06 19.94 -3.02
N GLN A 253 -15.57 21.17 -3.12
CA GLN A 253 -14.31 21.50 -3.76
C GLN A 253 -13.13 20.78 -3.10
N LEU A 254 -13.07 20.78 -1.76
CA LEU A 254 -12.02 20.04 -1.04
C LEU A 254 -12.07 18.53 -1.34
N ALA A 255 -13.25 17.91 -1.27
CA ALA A 255 -13.39 16.49 -1.59
C ALA A 255 -13.00 16.18 -3.04
N LEU A 256 -13.38 17.04 -3.98
CA LEU A 256 -13.04 16.92 -5.39
C LEU A 256 -11.52 16.98 -5.60
N TYR A 257 -10.81 18.00 -5.12
CA TYR A 257 -9.36 18.07 -5.31
C TYR A 257 -8.60 16.98 -4.57
N GLN A 258 -9.09 16.55 -3.40
CA GLN A 258 -8.53 15.39 -2.72
C GLN A 258 -8.56 14.16 -3.64
N ALA A 259 -9.71 13.87 -4.26
CA ALA A 259 -9.86 12.77 -5.19
C ALA A 259 -9.00 12.95 -6.47
N LEU A 260 -8.97 14.16 -7.06
CA LEU A 260 -8.19 14.43 -8.27
C LEU A 260 -6.69 14.25 -8.05
N PHE A 261 -6.14 14.78 -6.96
CA PHE A 261 -4.71 14.60 -6.64
C PHE A 261 -4.38 13.16 -6.25
N ALA A 262 -5.25 12.48 -5.50
CA ALA A 262 -5.07 11.06 -5.18
C ALA A 262 -5.08 10.20 -6.45
N SER A 263 -6.03 10.42 -7.36
CA SER A 263 -6.13 9.73 -8.65
C SER A 263 -4.86 9.90 -9.48
N CYS A 264 -4.26 11.09 -9.49
CA CYS A 264 -2.99 11.31 -10.19
C CYS A 264 -1.88 10.41 -9.64
N ALA A 265 -1.71 10.36 -8.31
CA ALA A 265 -0.72 9.49 -7.69
C ALA A 265 -1.03 8.00 -7.91
N GLU A 266 -2.30 7.59 -7.86
CA GLU A 266 -2.71 6.20 -8.11
C GLU A 266 -2.41 5.78 -9.56
N GLU A 267 -2.67 6.64 -10.53
CA GLU A 267 -2.39 6.37 -11.94
C GLU A 267 -0.88 6.28 -12.25
N MET A 268 -0.06 7.06 -11.55
CA MET A 268 1.40 6.88 -11.59
C MET A 268 1.78 5.48 -11.11
N GLY A 269 1.22 5.04 -9.98
CA GLY A 269 1.47 3.70 -9.42
C GLY A 269 1.02 2.58 -10.36
N VAL A 270 -0.18 2.70 -10.95
CA VAL A 270 -0.67 1.74 -11.96
C VAL A 270 0.25 1.68 -13.18
N THR A 271 0.77 2.82 -13.62
CA THR A 271 1.74 2.87 -14.73
C THR A 271 3.00 2.09 -14.35
N LEU A 272 3.60 2.43 -13.21
CA LEU A 272 4.80 1.77 -12.68
C LEU A 272 4.60 0.25 -12.57
N MET A 273 3.55 -0.19 -11.87
CA MET A 273 3.20 -1.59 -11.70
C MET A 273 3.12 -2.34 -13.03
N ARG A 274 2.43 -1.77 -14.03
CA ARG A 274 2.18 -2.48 -15.28
C ARG A 274 3.36 -2.47 -16.26
N THR A 275 4.34 -1.59 -16.07
CA THR A 275 5.52 -1.50 -16.95
C THR A 275 6.81 -2.01 -16.32
N ALA A 276 6.82 -2.24 -15.01
CA ALA A 276 7.96 -2.85 -14.32
C ALA A 276 8.20 -4.30 -14.77
N HIS A 277 9.46 -4.72 -14.65
CA HIS A 277 9.87 -6.08 -14.98
C HIS A 277 10.00 -6.95 -13.72
N SER A 278 10.46 -6.37 -12.61
CA SER A 278 10.65 -7.14 -11.38
C SER A 278 9.32 -7.62 -10.80
N PRO A 279 9.22 -8.90 -10.38
CA PRO A 279 8.08 -9.39 -9.60
C PRO A 279 7.82 -8.56 -8.34
N ASN A 280 8.87 -7.95 -7.76
CA ASN A 280 8.75 -7.10 -6.58
C ASN A 280 7.88 -5.85 -6.82
N ILE A 281 8.09 -5.14 -7.94
CA ILE A 281 7.27 -3.95 -8.25
C ILE A 281 5.94 -4.37 -8.88
N LYS A 282 6.00 -5.32 -9.83
CA LYS A 282 4.86 -5.72 -10.66
C LYS A 282 3.78 -6.51 -9.90
N GLU A 283 4.18 -7.51 -9.11
CA GLU A 283 3.26 -8.42 -8.45
C GLU A 283 3.00 -8.01 -7.00
N ARG A 284 4.07 -7.69 -6.26
CA ARG A 284 4.00 -7.41 -4.81
C ARG A 284 3.57 -5.98 -4.48
N LEU A 285 3.67 -5.05 -5.43
CA LEU A 285 3.35 -3.62 -5.27
C LEU A 285 4.25 -2.90 -4.26
N ASP A 286 5.54 -3.23 -4.24
CA ASP A 286 6.51 -2.56 -3.36
C ASP A 286 7.01 -1.24 -3.97
N HIS A 287 6.08 -0.29 -4.10
CA HIS A 287 6.33 1.05 -4.61
C HIS A 287 5.32 2.07 -4.07
N SER A 288 5.61 3.35 -4.21
CA SER A 288 4.63 4.42 -3.97
C SER A 288 4.89 5.60 -4.90
N CYS A 289 3.83 6.34 -5.20
CA CYS A 289 3.87 7.56 -6.00
C CYS A 289 3.22 8.70 -5.23
N ALA A 290 3.73 9.91 -5.41
CA ALA A 290 3.25 11.07 -4.68
C ALA A 290 3.36 12.36 -5.49
N LEU A 291 2.51 13.30 -5.12
CA LEU A 291 2.51 14.68 -5.59
C LEU A 291 2.94 15.60 -4.46
N PHE A 292 3.74 16.60 -4.81
CA PHE A 292 4.22 17.65 -3.91
C PHE A 292 3.97 19.02 -4.53
N ASP A 293 3.79 20.03 -3.68
CA ASP A 293 3.74 21.42 -4.13
C ASP A 293 5.12 21.95 -4.52
N ALA A 294 5.17 23.18 -5.03
CA ALA A 294 6.40 23.89 -5.38
C ALA A 294 7.47 23.96 -4.26
N ARG A 295 7.08 23.76 -2.99
CA ARG A 295 7.98 23.78 -1.82
C ARG A 295 8.40 22.38 -1.37
N GLY A 296 8.03 21.33 -2.10
CA GLY A 296 8.31 19.95 -1.72
C GLY A 296 7.43 19.44 -0.57
N ARG A 297 6.27 20.06 -0.30
CA ARG A 297 5.32 19.59 0.71
C ARG A 297 4.36 18.57 0.10
N LEU A 298 4.14 17.45 0.79
CA LEU A 298 3.30 16.36 0.29
C LEU A 298 1.84 16.80 0.13
N VAL A 299 1.30 16.67 -1.08
CA VAL A 299 -0.09 17.01 -1.42
C VAL A 299 -0.98 15.76 -1.44
N ALA A 300 -0.49 14.67 -2.06
CA ALA A 300 -1.19 13.39 -2.13
C ALA A 300 -0.19 12.25 -2.34
N GLN A 301 -0.52 11.06 -1.84
CA GLN A 301 0.30 9.86 -1.99
C GLN A 301 -0.59 8.65 -2.27
N ALA A 302 -0.28 7.88 -3.32
CA ALA A 302 -0.78 6.53 -3.50
C ALA A 302 -0.02 5.62 -2.54
N ALA A 303 -0.63 5.37 -1.38
CA ALA A 303 0.01 4.70 -0.27
C ALA A 303 -0.17 3.19 -0.36
N HIS A 304 0.77 2.49 -1.00
CA HIS A 304 0.89 1.04 -0.87
C HIS A 304 1.77 0.65 0.32
N ILE A 305 2.80 1.45 0.66
CA ILE A 305 3.81 1.10 1.66
C ILE A 305 3.91 2.18 2.75
N PRO A 306 3.56 1.87 4.02
CA PRO A 306 3.55 2.87 5.10
C PRO A 306 4.91 3.50 5.44
N VAL A 307 6.04 2.82 5.22
CA VAL A 307 7.37 3.40 5.49
C VAL A 307 7.74 4.57 4.58
N HIS A 308 7.03 4.72 3.46
CA HIS A 308 7.19 5.88 2.57
C HIS A 308 6.54 7.15 3.15
N LEU A 309 5.65 7.02 4.16
CA LEU A 309 5.06 8.16 4.85
C LEU A 309 6.17 8.97 5.55
N GLY A 310 6.40 10.21 5.14
CA GLY A 310 7.39 11.07 5.80
C GLY A 310 8.85 10.88 5.36
N SER A 311 9.21 9.77 4.72
CA SER A 311 10.55 9.59 4.12
C SER A 311 10.62 10.15 2.70
N MET A 312 9.59 9.99 1.87
CA MET A 312 9.56 10.57 0.52
C MET A 312 9.66 12.12 0.50
N PRO A 313 9.02 12.89 1.41
CA PRO A 313 9.25 14.33 1.51
C PRO A 313 10.72 14.73 1.73
N ARG A 314 11.48 13.93 2.50
CA ARG A 314 12.91 14.19 2.74
C ARG A 314 13.75 13.93 1.50
N ALA A 315 13.40 12.91 0.70
CA ALA A 315 14.05 12.69 -0.58
C ALA A 315 13.78 13.84 -1.58
N VAL A 316 12.57 14.39 -1.58
CA VAL A 316 12.24 15.57 -2.40
C VAL A 316 13.00 16.81 -1.93
N GLU A 317 13.11 17.03 -0.61
CA GLU A 317 13.95 18.10 -0.04
C GLU A 317 15.41 17.97 -0.49
N ALA A 318 15.99 16.77 -0.41
CA ALA A 318 17.36 16.51 -0.86
C ALA A 318 17.54 16.73 -2.37
N ALA A 319 16.55 16.36 -3.19
CA ALA A 319 16.58 16.61 -4.63
C ALA A 319 16.51 18.10 -4.97
N LEU A 320 15.70 18.88 -4.25
CA LEU A 320 15.58 20.33 -4.43
C LEU A 320 16.83 21.10 -3.95
N ALA A 321 17.61 20.52 -3.05
CA ALA A 321 18.87 21.10 -2.58
C ALA A 321 19.96 21.16 -3.66
N LEU A 322 19.82 20.41 -4.76
CA LEU A 322 20.73 20.50 -5.92
C LEU A 322 20.66 21.87 -6.64
N GLY A 323 19.63 22.66 -6.38
CA GLY A 323 19.40 23.95 -7.01
C GLY A 323 18.21 23.94 -7.98
N PRO A 324 18.09 24.98 -8.84
CA PRO A 324 16.97 25.11 -9.77
C PRO A 324 16.89 23.91 -10.72
N LEU A 325 15.71 23.27 -10.78
CA LEU A 325 15.43 22.16 -11.69
C LEU A 325 14.76 22.70 -12.96
N ALA A 326 15.07 22.14 -14.12
CA ALA A 326 14.49 22.52 -15.40
C ALA A 326 13.40 21.53 -15.88
N PRO A 327 12.51 21.92 -16.81
CA PRO A 327 11.58 20.99 -17.43
C PRO A 327 12.31 19.78 -18.04
N GLY A 328 11.83 18.57 -17.72
CA GLY A 328 12.42 17.32 -18.20
C GLY A 328 13.60 16.79 -17.38
N ASP A 329 14.01 17.48 -16.33
CA ASP A 329 14.98 16.93 -15.37
C ASP A 329 14.34 15.83 -14.52
N VAL A 330 15.13 14.81 -14.19
CA VAL A 330 14.73 13.75 -13.24
C VAL A 330 15.90 13.47 -12.31
N VAL A 331 15.70 13.67 -11.02
CA VAL A 331 16.68 13.37 -9.97
C VAL A 331 16.45 11.96 -9.46
N LEU A 332 17.53 11.18 -9.32
CA LEU A 332 17.59 9.85 -8.72
C LEU A 332 18.37 9.93 -7.40
N LEU A 333 17.86 9.26 -6.36
CA LEU A 333 18.56 9.06 -5.09
C LEU A 333 18.05 7.82 -4.36
N ASN A 334 18.88 7.22 -3.52
CA ASN A 334 18.49 6.20 -2.53
C ASN A 334 19.20 6.36 -1.17
N ASP A 335 20.08 7.36 -1.02
CA ASP A 335 20.87 7.57 0.19
C ASP A 335 19.97 7.69 1.44
N PRO A 336 20.02 6.74 2.40
CA PRO A 336 19.17 6.73 3.59
C PRO A 336 19.44 7.91 4.51
N TYR A 337 20.66 8.44 4.48
CA TYR A 337 21.07 9.61 5.25
C TYR A 337 20.71 10.95 4.58
N ALA A 338 20.26 10.91 3.31
CA ALA A 338 19.79 12.06 2.54
C ALA A 338 18.33 11.88 2.06
N GLY A 339 17.46 11.32 2.90
CA GLY A 339 16.01 11.21 2.64
C GLY A 339 15.53 9.87 2.05
N GLY A 340 16.44 8.93 1.83
CA GLY A 340 16.10 7.52 1.59
C GLY A 340 15.58 6.80 2.85
N THR A 341 15.21 5.54 2.67
CA THR A 341 14.75 4.61 3.73
C THR A 341 15.81 3.53 3.98
N HIS A 342 16.21 2.87 2.91
CA HIS A 342 17.36 1.97 2.78
C HIS A 342 17.81 1.99 1.30
N LEU A 343 18.94 1.36 0.97
CA LEU A 343 19.49 1.43 -0.39
C LEU A 343 18.62 0.81 -1.50
N PRO A 344 17.89 -0.30 -1.27
CA PRO A 344 16.99 -0.84 -2.30
C PRO A 344 15.88 0.11 -2.76
N ASP A 345 15.53 1.13 -1.97
CA ASP A 345 14.42 2.05 -2.30
C ASP A 345 14.90 3.24 -3.13
N LEU A 346 14.83 3.10 -4.47
CA LEU A 346 15.23 4.16 -5.40
C LEU A 346 14.09 5.16 -5.61
N THR A 347 14.38 6.43 -5.34
CA THR A 347 13.44 7.54 -5.50
C THR A 347 13.78 8.34 -6.75
N LEU A 348 12.78 8.53 -7.62
CA LEU A 348 12.84 9.49 -8.73
C LEU A 348 11.99 10.72 -8.39
N VAL A 349 12.52 11.91 -8.64
CA VAL A 349 11.87 13.21 -8.40
C VAL A 349 11.91 14.05 -9.67
N SER A 350 10.76 14.56 -10.12
CA SER A 350 10.66 15.38 -11.34
C SER A 350 9.87 16.68 -11.10
N PRO A 351 10.39 17.84 -11.55
CA PRO A 351 9.67 19.10 -11.52
C PRO A 351 8.54 19.11 -12.57
N VAL A 352 7.43 19.75 -12.25
CA VAL A 352 6.29 19.97 -13.15
C VAL A 352 6.02 21.46 -13.27
N PHE A 353 6.01 21.96 -14.50
CA PHE A 353 5.75 23.35 -14.84
C PHE A 353 4.41 23.45 -15.56
N LEU A 354 3.43 24.09 -14.96
CA LEU A 354 2.10 24.23 -15.52
C LEU A 354 2.05 25.35 -16.58
N PRO A 355 1.19 25.24 -17.60
CA PRO A 355 1.01 26.28 -18.59
C PRO A 355 0.36 27.53 -17.96
N GLY A 356 0.89 28.73 -18.25
CA GLY A 356 0.38 30.01 -17.75
C GLY A 356 1.39 31.15 -17.83
N PRO A 357 1.00 32.40 -17.49
CA PRO A 357 1.91 33.54 -17.47
C PRO A 357 3.04 33.29 -16.45
N ARG A 358 4.26 33.09 -16.96
CA ARG A 358 5.44 32.86 -16.13
C ARG A 358 5.74 34.10 -15.31
N ARG A 359 5.99 33.95 -14.01
CA ARG A 359 6.60 35.00 -13.21
C ARG A 359 8.00 35.26 -13.78
N ARG A 360 8.23 36.47 -14.33
CA ARG A 360 9.54 36.86 -14.88
C ARG A 360 10.62 36.59 -13.84
N GLY A 361 11.67 35.85 -14.23
CA GLY A 361 12.90 35.69 -13.43
C GLY A 361 13.00 34.51 -12.47
N ARG A 362 12.05 33.55 -12.42
CA ARG A 362 12.24 32.34 -11.56
C ARG A 362 11.66 31.06 -12.18
N ALA A 363 12.53 30.11 -12.52
CA ALA A 363 12.17 28.75 -12.95
C ALA A 363 11.84 27.87 -11.74
N VAL A 364 10.77 28.21 -11.01
CA VAL A 364 10.27 27.37 -9.89
C VAL A 364 9.22 26.42 -10.45
N PRO A 365 9.30 25.11 -10.15
CA PRO A 365 8.22 24.19 -10.52
C PRO A 365 6.94 24.52 -9.76
N ASP A 366 5.78 24.37 -10.40
CA ASP A 366 4.48 24.54 -9.73
C ASP A 366 4.17 23.35 -8.82
N PHE A 367 4.58 22.16 -9.26
CA PHE A 367 4.42 20.88 -8.58
C PHE A 367 5.66 20.02 -8.77
N ILE A 368 5.80 19.01 -7.93
CA ILE A 368 6.82 17.97 -8.07
C ILE A 368 6.10 16.63 -8.01
N VAL A 369 6.53 15.70 -8.86
CA VAL A 369 6.07 14.32 -8.83
C VAL A 369 7.22 13.42 -8.38
N ALA A 370 6.92 12.42 -7.56
CA ALA A 370 7.91 11.45 -7.14
C ALA A 370 7.37 10.02 -7.19
N SER A 371 8.29 9.08 -7.41
CA SER A 371 8.04 7.66 -7.28
C SER A 371 9.19 7.03 -6.51
N ARG A 372 8.88 6.09 -5.63
CA ARG A 372 9.85 5.25 -4.94
C ARG A 372 9.48 3.80 -5.20
N ALA A 373 10.46 3.01 -5.60
CA ALA A 373 10.27 1.60 -5.85
C ALA A 373 11.41 0.81 -5.21
N HIS A 374 11.09 -0.34 -4.63
CA HIS A 374 12.09 -1.24 -4.09
C HIS A 374 12.68 -2.08 -5.24
N HIS A 375 13.95 -1.85 -5.55
CA HIS A 375 14.73 -2.64 -6.49
C HIS A 375 15.37 -3.80 -5.72
N ALA A 376 15.09 -5.04 -6.13
CA ALA A 376 15.54 -6.22 -5.40
C ALA A 376 17.08 -6.39 -5.36
N ASP A 377 17.84 -5.60 -6.11
CA ASP A 377 19.30 -5.58 -6.01
C ASP A 377 19.85 -4.21 -6.40
N ILE A 378 20.71 -3.66 -5.54
CA ILE A 378 21.47 -2.43 -5.73
C ILE A 378 22.97 -2.64 -5.47
N GLY A 379 23.45 -3.89 -5.56
CA GLY A 379 24.88 -4.20 -5.45
C GLY A 379 25.43 -4.49 -4.07
N GLY A 380 24.59 -4.74 -3.04
CA GLY A 380 25.09 -5.07 -1.70
C GLY A 380 25.90 -6.37 -1.66
N ALA A 381 26.63 -6.61 -0.56
CA ALA A 381 27.50 -7.78 -0.35
C ALA A 381 26.78 -9.13 -0.48
N ALA A 382 25.46 -9.15 -0.29
CA ALA A 382 24.61 -10.29 -0.59
C ALA A 382 23.49 -9.92 -1.59
N PRO A 383 23.00 -10.87 -2.40
CA PRO A 383 21.84 -10.66 -3.25
C PRO A 383 20.64 -10.18 -2.42
N GLY A 384 19.82 -9.30 -2.98
CA GLY A 384 18.76 -8.65 -2.21
C GLY A 384 19.18 -7.33 -1.56
N SER A 385 20.49 -7.05 -1.49
CA SER A 385 21.05 -5.80 -0.94
C SER A 385 20.61 -5.48 0.49
N MET A 386 20.39 -6.53 1.27
CA MET A 386 20.17 -6.47 2.71
C MET A 386 20.98 -7.57 3.41
N PRO A 387 22.33 -7.54 3.33
CA PRO A 387 23.18 -8.48 4.04
C PRO A 387 23.15 -8.25 5.56
N LEU A 388 23.79 -9.15 6.33
CA LEU A 388 24.17 -8.86 7.71
C LEU A 388 25.38 -7.91 7.74
N ALA A 389 25.15 -6.67 7.35
CA ALA A 389 26.16 -5.62 7.23
C ALA A 389 26.51 -4.94 8.55
N ARG A 390 27.73 -4.41 8.63
CA ARG A 390 28.17 -3.47 9.65
C ARG A 390 28.04 -2.02 9.18
N GLU A 391 28.34 -1.80 7.92
CA GLU A 391 28.33 -0.48 7.30
C GLU A 391 27.36 -0.41 6.11
N VAL A 392 26.81 0.79 5.86
CA VAL A 392 25.91 1.03 4.73
C VAL A 392 26.56 0.71 3.38
N TYR A 393 27.90 0.76 3.28
CA TYR A 393 28.64 0.45 2.06
C TYR A 393 28.51 -1.03 1.66
N GLU A 394 28.35 -1.92 2.64
CA GLU A 394 28.09 -3.34 2.40
C GLU A 394 26.66 -3.59 1.90
N GLU A 395 25.75 -2.63 2.08
CA GLU A 395 24.36 -2.76 1.65
C GLU A 395 24.17 -2.46 0.16
N GLY A 396 25.14 -1.83 -0.50
CA GLY A 396 25.17 -1.62 -1.95
C GLY A 396 25.47 -0.19 -2.37
N LEU A 397 25.10 0.13 -3.62
CA LEU A 397 25.34 1.44 -4.22
C LEU A 397 24.50 2.51 -3.53
N ARG A 398 25.18 3.43 -2.86
CA ARG A 398 24.61 4.62 -2.23
C ARG A 398 24.66 5.81 -3.17
N LEU A 399 23.49 6.22 -3.64
CA LEU A 399 23.27 7.30 -4.60
C LEU A 399 22.83 8.56 -3.85
N PRO A 400 23.69 9.59 -3.75
CA PRO A 400 23.24 10.93 -3.41
C PRO A 400 22.29 11.46 -4.50
N PRO A 401 21.63 12.61 -4.31
CA PRO A 401 20.86 13.25 -5.37
C PRO A 401 21.72 13.47 -6.62
N VAL A 402 21.39 12.77 -7.71
CA VAL A 402 22.06 12.89 -9.02
C VAL A 402 21.01 12.97 -10.13
N PHE A 403 21.34 13.56 -11.26
CA PHE A 403 20.43 13.61 -12.39
C PHE A 403 20.44 12.29 -13.17
N LEU A 404 19.32 11.57 -13.17
CA LEU A 404 19.09 10.44 -14.08
C LEU A 404 18.69 10.93 -15.47
N ALA A 405 18.03 12.08 -15.57
CA ALA A 405 17.75 12.74 -16.83
C ALA A 405 17.89 14.26 -16.71
N ARG A 406 18.34 14.90 -17.81
CA ARG A 406 18.43 16.36 -17.97
C ARG A 406 17.72 16.78 -19.24
N GLY A 407 16.81 17.75 -19.16
CA GLY A 407 16.05 18.24 -20.33
C GLY A 407 15.31 17.14 -21.11
N GLY A 408 14.90 16.05 -20.44
CA GLY A 408 14.25 14.91 -21.08
C GLY A 408 15.20 13.82 -21.61
N HIS A 409 16.52 13.99 -21.47
CA HIS A 409 17.52 13.03 -21.92
C HIS A 409 18.16 12.28 -20.75
N VAL A 410 18.08 10.94 -20.79
CA VAL A 410 18.71 10.08 -19.78
C VAL A 410 20.24 10.25 -19.81
N GLN A 411 20.83 10.46 -18.63
CA GLN A 411 22.27 10.56 -18.43
C GLN A 411 22.88 9.14 -18.51
N ARG A 412 23.52 8.84 -19.65
CA ARG A 412 23.96 7.48 -19.99
C ARG A 412 25.08 6.98 -19.08
N ASP A 413 25.96 7.86 -18.67
CA ASP A 413 27.06 7.65 -17.73
C ASP A 413 26.55 7.28 -16.33
N VAL A 414 25.60 8.06 -15.79
CA VAL A 414 24.96 7.76 -14.50
C VAL A 414 24.25 6.41 -14.55
N LEU A 415 23.47 6.17 -15.61
CA LEU A 415 22.80 4.89 -15.78
C LEU A 415 23.80 3.74 -15.91
N ALA A 416 24.88 3.89 -16.69
CA ALA A 416 25.90 2.88 -16.86
C ALA A 416 26.58 2.54 -15.52
N LEU A 417 26.89 3.56 -14.70
CA LEU A 417 27.47 3.37 -13.37
C LEU A 417 26.53 2.59 -12.45
N VAL A 418 25.24 2.93 -12.41
CA VAL A 418 24.25 2.17 -11.62
C VAL A 418 24.18 0.72 -12.10
N LEU A 419 24.06 0.50 -13.41
CA LEU A 419 23.88 -0.84 -13.97
C LEU A 419 25.13 -1.73 -13.87
N ALA A 420 26.33 -1.14 -13.84
CA ALA A 420 27.57 -1.88 -13.63
C ALA A 420 27.69 -2.45 -12.20
N ASN A 421 26.98 -1.86 -11.24
CA ASN A 421 27.08 -2.20 -9.82
C ASN A 421 25.93 -3.07 -9.32
N VAL A 422 25.13 -3.68 -10.21
CA VAL A 422 24.01 -4.55 -9.82
C VAL A 422 24.11 -5.93 -10.45
N ARG A 423 23.58 -6.94 -9.77
CA ARG A 423 23.54 -8.32 -10.27
C ARG A 423 22.59 -8.49 -11.44
N THR A 424 21.54 -7.68 -11.52
CA THR A 424 20.41 -7.88 -12.45
C THR A 424 20.16 -6.63 -13.32
N PRO A 425 21.14 -6.21 -14.14
CA PRO A 425 21.13 -4.90 -14.80
C PRO A 425 19.95 -4.69 -15.75
N ASP A 426 19.52 -5.72 -16.48
CA ASP A 426 18.38 -5.61 -17.39
C ASP A 426 17.07 -5.34 -16.64
N GLU A 427 16.87 -5.98 -15.49
CA GLU A 427 15.71 -5.77 -14.63
C GLU A 427 15.73 -4.35 -14.04
N ARG A 428 16.89 -3.89 -13.51
CA ARG A 428 17.01 -2.53 -12.96
C ARG A 428 16.83 -1.44 -14.01
N ARG A 429 17.38 -1.63 -15.22
CA ARG A 429 17.17 -0.71 -16.34
C ARG A 429 15.69 -0.58 -16.67
N ALA A 430 14.97 -1.70 -16.74
CA ALA A 430 13.56 -1.71 -17.05
C ALA A 430 12.70 -1.10 -15.94
N ASP A 431 13.01 -1.37 -14.68
CA ASP A 431 12.30 -0.80 -13.53
C ASP A 431 12.55 0.72 -13.41
N LEU A 432 13.75 1.21 -13.69
CA LEU A 432 14.04 2.65 -13.79
C LEU A 432 13.25 3.30 -14.95
N ALA A 433 13.17 2.63 -16.11
CA ALA A 433 12.35 3.09 -17.22
C ALA A 433 10.85 3.13 -16.87
N ALA A 434 10.37 2.16 -16.10
CA ALA A 434 9.01 2.14 -15.57
C ALA A 434 8.75 3.32 -14.61
N GLN A 435 9.70 3.63 -13.73
CA GLN A 435 9.61 4.81 -12.86
C GLN A 435 9.60 6.12 -13.67
N LEU A 436 10.43 6.26 -14.71
CA LEU A 436 10.37 7.41 -15.63
C LEU A 436 8.99 7.54 -16.30
N GLY A 437 8.40 6.42 -16.73
CA GLY A 437 7.03 6.39 -17.27
C GLY A 437 5.96 6.82 -16.26
N ALA A 438 6.15 6.49 -14.99
CA ALA A 438 5.29 6.95 -13.90
C ALA A 438 5.40 8.48 -13.71
N GLN A 439 6.61 9.05 -13.72
CA GLN A 439 6.79 10.51 -13.62
C GLN A 439 6.08 11.24 -14.77
N ALA A 440 6.27 10.77 -16.01
CA ALA A 440 5.63 11.34 -17.18
C ALA A 440 4.08 11.26 -17.11
N THR A 441 3.54 10.25 -16.43
CA THR A 441 2.11 10.14 -16.17
C THR A 441 1.63 11.17 -15.16
N GLY A 442 2.34 11.35 -14.05
CA GLY A 442 2.03 12.37 -13.05
C GLY A 442 2.05 13.77 -13.65
N GLU A 443 3.09 14.09 -14.41
CA GLU A 443 3.24 15.37 -15.11
C GLU A 443 2.07 15.63 -16.08
N ARG A 444 1.76 14.65 -16.94
CA ARG A 444 0.63 14.75 -17.89
C ARG A 444 -0.70 14.98 -17.17
N ARG A 445 -0.95 14.25 -16.08
CA ARG A 445 -2.20 14.40 -15.31
C ARG A 445 -2.32 15.77 -14.66
N LEU A 446 -1.25 16.30 -14.09
CA LEU A 446 -1.24 17.67 -13.55
C LEU A 446 -1.48 18.71 -14.65
N HIS A 447 -0.90 18.53 -15.85
CA HIS A 447 -1.21 19.38 -17.00
C HIS A 447 -2.68 19.29 -17.44
N ASP A 448 -3.25 18.09 -17.50
CA ASP A 448 -4.66 17.88 -17.85
C ASP A 448 -5.57 18.59 -16.84
N LEU A 449 -5.29 18.45 -15.55
CA LEU A 449 -6.02 19.14 -14.47
C LEU A 449 -5.89 20.65 -14.59
N ALA A 450 -4.70 21.18 -14.87
CA ALA A 450 -4.48 22.62 -15.02
C ALA A 450 -5.26 23.19 -16.22
N ARG A 451 -5.33 22.46 -17.34
CA ARG A 451 -6.14 22.89 -18.49
C ARG A 451 -7.64 22.89 -18.19
N ARG A 452 -8.13 21.89 -17.46
CA ARG A 452 -9.54 21.83 -17.02
C ARG A 452 -9.88 22.97 -16.06
N GLU A 453 -9.00 23.26 -15.11
CA GLU A 453 -9.12 24.40 -14.18
C GLU A 453 -9.22 25.74 -14.92
N ALA A 454 -8.31 25.97 -15.88
CA ALA A 454 -8.28 27.20 -16.66
C ALA A 454 -9.57 27.39 -17.48
N ALA A 455 -10.16 26.31 -17.99
CA ALA A 455 -11.44 26.36 -18.69
C ALA A 455 -12.65 26.56 -17.75
N GLY A 456 -12.57 26.09 -16.50
CA GLY A 456 -13.69 26.03 -15.55
C GLY A 456 -13.76 27.13 -14.48
N ARG A 457 -12.88 28.15 -14.52
CA ARG A 457 -12.73 29.17 -13.46
C ARG A 457 -12.53 28.57 -12.06
N GLY A 458 -11.75 27.50 -11.97
CA GLY A 458 -11.41 26.87 -10.70
C GLY A 458 -10.49 27.73 -9.82
N PRO A 459 -10.39 27.45 -8.50
CA PRO A 459 -9.52 28.13 -7.54
C PRO A 459 -8.02 28.06 -7.86
N GLY A 460 -7.60 27.20 -8.79
CA GLY A 460 -6.21 26.93 -9.13
C GLY A 460 -5.61 25.81 -8.30
N LEU A 461 -4.84 24.92 -8.94
CA LEU A 461 -4.30 23.71 -8.32
C LEU A 461 -3.42 24.00 -7.08
N ALA A 462 -2.58 25.03 -7.13
CA ALA A 462 -1.72 25.39 -6.00
C ALA A 462 -2.52 25.82 -4.76
N ARG A 463 -3.61 26.59 -4.97
CA ARG A 463 -4.52 27.00 -3.89
C ARG A 463 -5.29 25.81 -3.35
N ALA A 464 -5.75 24.91 -4.22
CA ALA A 464 -6.40 23.66 -3.82
C ALA A 464 -5.50 22.78 -2.95
N ALA A 465 -4.25 22.57 -3.36
CA ALA A 465 -3.26 21.81 -2.61
C ALA A 465 -3.01 22.41 -1.21
N ALA A 466 -2.83 23.73 -1.12
CA ALA A 466 -2.64 24.42 0.16
C ALA A 466 -3.86 24.25 1.09
N ALA A 467 -5.06 24.49 0.58
CA ALA A 467 -6.29 24.37 1.34
C ALA A 467 -6.56 22.94 1.85
N LEU A 468 -6.19 21.92 1.05
CA LEU A 468 -6.26 20.51 1.46
C LEU A 468 -5.32 20.18 2.62
N MET A 469 -4.09 20.68 2.59
CA MET A 469 -3.15 20.50 3.70
C MET A 469 -3.67 21.17 4.97
N ASP A 470 -4.15 22.42 4.88
CA ASP A 470 -4.68 23.12 6.06
C ASP A 470 -5.95 22.45 6.61
N TYR A 471 -6.77 21.87 5.72
CA TYR A 471 -7.93 21.09 6.12
C TYR A 471 -7.54 19.78 6.84
N ALA A 472 -6.55 19.05 6.32
CA ALA A 472 -6.04 17.85 6.96
C ALA A 472 -5.48 18.14 8.35
N GLU A 473 -4.73 19.24 8.50
CA GLU A 473 -4.22 19.68 9.81
C GLU A 473 -5.35 19.94 10.80
N ARG A 474 -6.40 20.68 10.40
CA ARG A 474 -7.56 20.93 11.26
C ARG A 474 -8.26 19.63 11.68
N ARG A 475 -8.43 18.68 10.75
CA ARG A 475 -9.01 17.35 11.02
C ARG A 475 -8.19 16.57 12.05
N VAL A 476 -6.87 16.49 11.86
CA VAL A 476 -5.96 15.78 12.78
C VAL A 476 -5.93 16.45 14.16
N ARG A 477 -5.77 17.78 14.22
CA ARG A 477 -5.83 18.54 15.48
C ARG A 477 -7.14 18.31 16.23
N SER A 478 -8.25 18.25 15.50
CA SER A 478 -9.56 17.97 16.11
C SER A 478 -9.67 16.54 16.65
N ALA A 479 -9.14 15.55 15.94
CA ALA A 479 -9.12 14.17 16.41
C ALA A 479 -8.20 14.01 17.63
N LEU A 480 -7.05 14.70 17.66
CA LEU A 480 -6.11 14.70 18.78
C LEU A 480 -6.72 15.27 20.06
N ARG A 481 -7.59 16.30 19.98
CA ARG A 481 -8.29 16.86 21.15
C ARG A 481 -9.16 15.86 21.90
N GLY A 482 -9.61 14.80 21.23
CA GLY A 482 -10.38 13.72 21.85
C GLY A 482 -9.53 12.68 22.60
N LEU A 483 -8.20 12.80 22.57
CA LEU A 483 -7.30 11.88 23.26
C LEU A 483 -7.02 12.35 24.69
N PRO A 484 -6.85 11.42 25.65
CA PRO A 484 -6.55 11.77 27.04
C PRO A 484 -5.19 12.43 27.14
N ARG A 485 -5.13 13.57 27.85
CA ARG A 485 -3.86 14.26 28.12
C ARG A 485 -2.97 13.41 29.02
N GLY A 486 -1.65 13.53 28.85
CA GLY A 486 -0.69 12.87 29.74
C GLY A 486 0.60 12.43 29.05
N ARG A 487 1.46 11.76 29.82
CA ARG A 487 2.71 11.17 29.37
C ARG A 487 2.64 9.65 29.52
N TYR A 488 2.86 8.93 28.42
CA TYR A 488 2.73 7.47 28.37
C TYR A 488 4.01 6.88 27.80
N ARG A 489 4.72 6.11 28.61
CA ARG A 489 5.99 5.47 28.22
C ARG A 489 5.80 4.00 27.90
N PHE A 490 6.48 3.47 26.90
CA PHE A 490 6.50 2.03 26.62
C PHE A 490 7.84 1.62 26.02
N THR A 491 8.26 0.39 26.29
CA THR A 491 9.52 -0.19 25.81
C THR A 491 9.27 -1.60 25.32
N ASP A 492 9.85 -1.94 24.17
CA ASP A 492 9.96 -3.29 23.63
C ASP A 492 11.34 -3.41 22.96
N ALA A 493 11.76 -4.61 22.55
CA ALA A 493 13.10 -4.83 22.03
C ALA A 493 13.11 -5.73 20.82
N LEU A 494 13.99 -5.42 19.86
CA LEU A 494 14.41 -6.40 18.86
C LEU A 494 15.10 -7.58 19.55
N ASP A 495 15.09 -8.75 18.92
CA ASP A 495 15.69 -9.96 19.47
C ASP A 495 17.23 -9.90 19.48
N ASP A 496 17.82 -9.36 18.41
CA ASP A 496 19.27 -9.25 18.19
C ASP A 496 19.57 -8.22 17.08
N ASP A 497 20.81 -7.78 16.92
CA ASP A 497 21.23 -6.92 15.79
C ASP A 497 21.60 -7.70 14.51
N GLY A 498 21.76 -9.02 14.61
CA GLY A 498 22.20 -9.92 13.54
C GLY A 498 23.66 -10.34 13.64
N LEU A 499 24.41 -9.73 14.56
CA LEU A 499 25.83 -10.00 14.81
C LEU A 499 26.09 -10.45 16.26
N GLY A 500 25.04 -10.82 17.01
CA GLY A 500 25.15 -11.42 18.33
C GLY A 500 25.18 -10.42 19.50
N LEU A 501 24.72 -9.19 19.30
CA LEU A 501 24.64 -8.18 20.38
C LEU A 501 23.63 -8.54 21.49
N GLY A 502 22.60 -9.32 21.15
CA GLY A 502 21.45 -9.58 22.00
C GLY A 502 20.35 -8.51 21.87
N PRO A 503 19.36 -8.51 22.78
CA PRO A 503 18.17 -7.68 22.64
C PRO A 503 18.46 -6.18 22.54
N VAL A 504 17.86 -5.52 21.54
CA VAL A 504 18.05 -4.08 21.29
C VAL A 504 16.78 -3.30 21.71
N PRO A 505 16.76 -2.63 22.87
CA PRO A 505 15.57 -1.94 23.37
C PRO A 505 15.25 -0.65 22.61
N ILE A 506 13.98 -0.44 22.32
CA ILE A 506 13.41 0.80 21.78
C ILE A 506 12.38 1.31 22.79
N THR A 507 12.52 2.57 23.19
CA THR A 507 11.66 3.21 24.18
C THR A 507 11.02 4.43 23.57
N VAL A 508 9.72 4.62 23.78
CA VAL A 508 9.02 5.86 23.43
C VAL A 508 8.26 6.41 24.62
N THR A 509 8.28 7.73 24.77
CA THR A 509 7.38 8.49 25.64
C THR A 509 6.47 9.36 24.78
N LEU A 510 5.17 9.05 24.76
CA LEU A 510 4.15 9.86 24.12
C LEU A 510 3.67 10.94 25.07
N THR A 511 3.71 12.20 24.64
CA THR A 511 3.07 13.33 25.33
C THR A 511 1.85 13.76 24.54
N LEU A 512 0.66 13.57 25.11
CA LEU A 512 -0.63 13.96 24.54
C LEU A 512 -1.02 15.31 25.16
N ALA A 513 -1.02 16.38 24.37
CA ALA A 513 -1.20 17.74 24.85
C ALA A 513 -2.22 18.50 24.00
N GLY A 514 -3.51 18.28 24.27
CA GLY A 514 -4.59 18.95 23.57
C GLY A 514 -4.65 18.53 22.10
N ASP A 515 -4.20 19.40 21.19
CA ASP A 515 -4.28 19.18 19.75
C ASP A 515 -2.94 18.74 19.13
N ARG A 516 -1.97 18.33 19.96
CA ARG A 516 -0.64 17.88 19.53
C ARG A 516 -0.23 16.57 20.20
N VAL A 517 0.58 15.78 19.49
CA VAL A 517 1.27 14.61 20.03
C VAL A 517 2.77 14.78 19.87
N ARG A 518 3.55 14.45 20.89
CA ARG A 518 5.02 14.36 20.82
C ARG A 518 5.45 12.94 21.16
N ALA A 519 6.12 12.27 20.23
CA ALA A 519 6.77 10.99 20.45
C ALA A 519 8.27 11.20 20.68
N ASP A 520 8.74 10.86 21.89
CA ASP A 520 10.13 11.02 22.29
C ASP A 520 10.79 9.66 22.48
N PHE A 521 11.79 9.37 21.66
CA PHE A 521 12.51 8.11 21.67
C PHE A 521 13.78 8.13 22.55
N THR A 522 13.95 9.16 23.37
CA THR A 522 15.02 9.20 24.38
C THR A 522 14.93 7.97 25.30
N GLY A 523 16.07 7.30 25.50
CA GLY A 523 16.16 6.02 26.20
C GLY A 523 16.03 4.77 25.32
N SER A 524 16.00 4.92 23.99
CA SER A 524 16.27 3.81 23.06
C SER A 524 17.77 3.48 23.04
N ALA A 525 18.11 2.26 22.63
CA ALA A 525 19.49 1.81 22.53
C ALA A 525 20.33 2.71 21.61
N ALA A 526 21.65 2.72 21.86
CA ALA A 526 22.62 3.25 20.91
C ALA A 526 22.49 2.52 19.56
N GLN A 527 22.94 3.15 18.48
CA GLN A 527 23.06 2.48 17.19
C GLN A 527 23.93 1.22 17.33
N THR A 528 23.56 0.16 16.63
CA THR A 528 24.19 -1.16 16.72
C THR A 528 25.21 -1.38 15.61
N PRO A 529 26.19 -2.28 15.80
CA PRO A 529 27.02 -2.74 14.70
C PRO A 529 26.22 -3.42 13.58
N GLY A 530 25.21 -4.23 13.90
CA GLY A 530 24.38 -4.88 12.87
C GLY A 530 23.40 -3.95 12.14
N PRO A 531 22.73 -4.41 11.08
CA PRO A 531 21.98 -3.57 10.13
C PRO A 531 20.62 -3.06 10.62
N VAL A 532 20.30 -3.21 11.91
CA VAL A 532 18.98 -2.89 12.48
C VAL A 532 18.78 -1.41 12.78
N ASN A 533 19.62 -0.52 12.28
CA ASN A 533 19.52 0.90 12.58
C ASN A 533 18.51 1.60 11.65
N ALA A 534 17.45 2.20 12.21
CA ALA A 534 16.45 2.94 11.45
C ALA A 534 16.82 4.44 11.37
N VAL A 535 17.05 4.96 10.16
CA VAL A 535 17.24 6.40 9.93
C VAL A 535 16.04 7.21 10.43
N ALA A 536 16.25 8.47 10.81
CA ALA A 536 15.19 9.33 11.37
C ALA A 536 13.93 9.42 10.50
N ALA A 537 14.07 9.32 9.18
CA ALA A 537 12.95 9.29 8.24
C ALA A 537 12.03 8.08 8.46
N VAL A 538 12.59 6.89 8.70
CA VAL A 538 11.87 5.65 9.03
C VAL A 538 11.17 5.79 10.39
N THR A 539 11.84 6.34 11.39
CA THR A 539 11.27 6.55 12.73
C THR A 539 10.06 7.50 12.70
N ARG A 540 10.15 8.58 11.91
CA ARG A 540 9.02 9.47 11.65
C ARG A 540 7.88 8.74 10.94
N ALA A 541 8.19 7.97 9.90
CA ALA A 541 7.20 7.21 9.14
C ALA A 541 6.38 6.26 10.01
N ALA A 542 7.07 5.44 10.80
CA ALA A 542 6.45 4.49 11.71
C ALA A 542 5.58 5.19 12.78
N THR A 543 6.04 6.32 13.29
CA THR A 543 5.27 7.14 14.25
C THR A 543 4.02 7.74 13.61
N TYR A 544 4.14 8.34 12.42
CA TYR A 544 3.00 8.92 11.69
C TYR A 544 1.95 7.87 11.35
N TYR A 545 2.39 6.69 10.90
CA TYR A 545 1.53 5.55 10.66
C TYR A 545 0.76 5.16 11.93
N ALA A 546 1.45 4.94 13.05
CA ALA A 546 0.84 4.51 14.30
C ALA A 546 -0.17 5.55 14.83
N VAL A 547 0.18 6.84 14.83
CA VAL A 547 -0.74 7.92 15.23
C VAL A 547 -1.98 7.93 14.33
N ARG A 548 -1.82 7.81 13.01
CA ARG A 548 -2.95 7.78 12.07
C ARG A 548 -3.88 6.60 12.31
N CYS A 549 -3.33 5.41 12.59
CA CYS A 549 -4.12 4.24 12.98
C CYS A 549 -4.98 4.49 14.23
N VAL A 550 -4.43 5.20 15.22
CA VAL A 550 -5.16 5.52 16.47
C VAL A 550 -6.24 6.56 16.26
N LEU A 551 -5.97 7.58 15.44
CA LEU A 551 -6.97 8.62 15.13
C LEU A 551 -8.13 8.06 14.31
N GLY A 552 -7.87 7.08 13.43
CA GLY A 552 -8.87 6.43 12.61
C GLY A 552 -9.53 7.39 11.60
N GLY A 553 -10.57 6.88 10.92
CA GLY A 553 -11.30 7.63 9.91
C GLY A 553 -10.52 7.84 8.60
N ASP A 554 -11.20 8.44 7.63
CA ASP A 554 -10.61 8.78 6.33
C ASP A 554 -9.85 10.12 6.43
N LEU A 555 -8.74 10.10 7.17
CA LEU A 555 -7.83 11.24 7.25
C LEU A 555 -7.01 11.33 5.96
N PRO A 556 -6.99 12.50 5.28
CA PRO A 556 -6.14 12.71 4.11
C PRO A 556 -4.68 12.36 4.41
N VAL A 557 -3.91 11.95 3.40
CA VAL A 557 -2.48 11.66 3.54
C VAL A 557 -1.69 12.75 2.82
N ASN A 558 -1.37 13.80 3.56
CA ASN A 558 -0.62 14.96 3.07
C ASN A 558 0.14 15.63 4.23
N ASP A 559 0.97 16.63 3.92
CA ASP A 559 1.82 17.35 4.88
C ASP A 559 1.07 17.85 6.12
N GLY A 560 -0.14 18.38 5.93
CA GLY A 560 -0.98 18.90 7.01
C GLY A 560 -1.31 17.87 8.08
N THR A 561 -1.37 16.60 7.70
CA THR A 561 -1.64 15.46 8.60
C THR A 561 -0.54 15.30 9.66
N PHE A 562 0.69 15.66 9.30
CA PHE A 562 1.88 15.40 10.13
C PHE A 562 2.31 16.61 10.96
N ARG A 563 1.89 17.83 10.60
CA ARG A 563 2.21 19.07 11.33
C ARG A 563 1.94 19.04 12.84
N PRO A 564 0.86 18.42 13.37
CA PRO A 564 0.63 18.35 14.82
C PRO A 564 1.38 17.20 15.52
N ILE A 565 2.23 16.46 14.81
CA ILE A 565 2.96 15.29 15.31
C ILE A 565 4.46 15.62 15.38
N ALA A 566 4.98 15.77 16.59
CA ALA A 566 6.41 15.95 16.83
C ALA A 566 7.08 14.61 17.10
N VAL A 567 8.23 14.37 16.48
CA VAL A 567 9.06 13.17 16.70
C VAL A 567 10.45 13.60 17.12
N VAL A 568 10.90 13.10 18.26
CA VAL A 568 12.24 13.31 18.80
C VAL A 568 12.97 11.97 18.84
N ALA A 569 14.03 11.86 18.06
CA ALA A 569 14.88 10.68 17.96
C ALA A 569 16.34 11.13 18.10
N PRO A 570 17.00 10.92 19.26
CA PRO A 570 18.37 11.37 19.48
C PRO A 570 19.34 10.75 18.47
N ALA A 571 20.22 11.58 17.89
CA ALA A 571 21.22 11.10 16.94
C ALA A 571 22.22 10.13 17.62
N GLY A 572 22.65 9.09 16.93
CA GLY A 572 23.52 8.04 17.47
C GLY A 572 22.75 6.88 18.13
N THR A 573 21.42 6.84 18.00
CA THR A 573 20.58 5.76 18.53
C THR A 573 20.14 4.81 17.42
N VAL A 574 19.64 3.63 17.78
CA VAL A 574 19.09 2.65 16.80
C VAL A 574 17.91 3.19 15.99
N VAL A 575 17.28 4.29 16.43
CA VAL A 575 16.15 4.96 15.74
C VAL A 575 16.54 6.29 15.08
N ASN A 576 17.82 6.66 15.13
CA ASN A 576 18.41 7.77 14.40
C ASN A 576 19.96 7.61 14.38
N PRO A 577 20.49 6.63 13.63
CA PRO A 577 21.92 6.38 13.55
C PRO A 577 22.66 7.50 12.82
N ARG A 578 23.96 7.57 13.06
CA ARG A 578 24.91 8.33 12.27
C ARG A 578 25.61 7.42 11.25
N PRO A 579 25.99 7.93 10.07
CA PRO A 579 26.87 7.21 9.17
C PRO A 579 28.17 6.78 9.88
N PRO A 580 28.79 5.65 9.50
CA PRO A 580 28.45 4.80 8.35
C PRO A 580 27.55 3.60 8.67
N ALA A 581 26.78 3.60 9.76
CA ALA A 581 26.01 2.43 10.20
C ALA A 581 25.14 1.81 9.09
N ALA A 582 25.05 0.48 9.09
CA ALA A 582 24.12 -0.29 8.26
C ALA A 582 22.65 -0.06 8.71
N VAL A 583 21.73 0.07 7.75
CA VAL A 583 20.34 0.52 7.98
C VAL A 583 19.27 -0.31 7.27
N ALA A 584 19.64 -1.30 6.46
CA ALA A 584 18.72 -2.13 5.67
C ALA A 584 17.66 -2.80 6.55
N ALA A 585 18.07 -3.44 7.65
CA ALA A 585 17.13 -4.07 8.58
C ALA A 585 16.35 -3.05 9.43
N GLY A 586 16.86 -1.83 9.56
CA GLY A 586 16.19 -0.70 10.21
C GLY A 586 14.87 -0.33 9.53
N ASN A 587 14.86 -0.30 8.20
CA ASN A 587 13.67 -0.02 7.40
C ASN A 587 12.56 -1.07 7.58
N VAL A 588 12.93 -2.33 7.80
CA VAL A 588 11.99 -3.46 7.79
C VAL A 588 11.62 -4.01 9.17
N GLU A 589 12.58 -4.21 10.08
CA GLU A 589 12.33 -4.85 11.38
C GLU A 589 12.23 -3.82 12.52
N THR A 590 13.15 -2.86 12.55
CA THR A 590 13.14 -1.79 13.57
C THR A 590 11.94 -0.88 13.41
N SER A 591 11.53 -0.61 12.17
CA SER A 591 10.30 0.12 11.87
C SER A 591 9.05 -0.58 12.45
N GLN A 592 8.95 -1.91 12.35
CA GLN A 592 7.87 -2.68 12.98
C GLN A 592 7.91 -2.52 14.50
N ARG A 593 9.10 -2.58 15.10
CA ARG A 593 9.25 -2.41 16.55
C ARG A 593 8.92 -1.00 17.02
N ILE A 594 9.22 0.03 16.22
CA ILE A 594 8.82 1.41 16.49
C ILE A 594 7.29 1.52 16.53
N VAL A 595 6.57 0.88 15.60
CA VAL A 595 5.10 0.83 15.64
C VAL A 595 4.61 0.13 16.91
N ASP A 596 5.19 -1.03 17.25
CA ASP A 596 4.82 -1.80 18.45
C ASP A 596 4.97 -0.97 19.74
N VAL A 597 6.02 -0.15 19.87
CA VAL A 597 6.22 0.67 21.07
C VAL A 597 5.33 1.91 21.10
N VAL A 598 5.07 2.54 19.94
CA VAL A 598 4.14 3.68 19.86
C VAL A 598 2.71 3.23 20.17
N LEU A 599 2.27 2.11 19.59
CA LEU A 599 0.97 1.52 19.91
C LEU A 599 0.93 1.04 21.36
N GLY A 600 2.00 0.45 21.89
CA GLY A 600 2.10 0.06 23.30
C GLY A 600 1.95 1.25 24.26
N ALA A 601 2.52 2.42 23.92
CA ALA A 601 2.33 3.65 24.69
C ALA A 601 0.89 4.18 24.57
N PHE A 602 0.28 4.15 23.38
CA PHE A 602 -1.14 4.45 23.21
C PHE A 602 -2.05 3.47 23.95
N ALA A 603 -1.68 2.20 24.08
CA ALA A 603 -2.47 1.21 24.82
C ALA A 603 -2.56 1.55 26.31
N ARG A 604 -1.55 2.23 26.87
CA ARG A 604 -1.62 2.78 28.24
C ARG A 604 -2.59 3.96 28.34
N ALA A 605 -2.66 4.79 27.29
CA ALA A 605 -3.59 5.92 27.23
C ALA A 605 -5.03 5.49 26.91
N LEU A 606 -5.20 4.46 26.09
CA LEU A 606 -6.46 4.03 25.48
C LEU A 606 -6.62 2.49 25.58
N PRO A 607 -6.66 1.92 26.79
CA PRO A 607 -6.60 0.46 26.99
C PRO A 607 -7.74 -0.32 26.33
N GLY A 608 -8.89 0.32 26.09
CA GLY A 608 -10.05 -0.27 25.42
C GLY A 608 -10.12 -0.03 23.91
N ARG A 609 -9.09 0.54 23.27
CA ARG A 609 -9.09 0.86 21.82
C ARG A 609 -7.94 0.25 21.04
N ILE A 610 -6.79 0.03 21.67
CA ILE A 610 -5.58 -0.41 20.97
C ILE A 610 -5.52 -1.94 20.91
N PRO A 611 -5.28 -2.53 19.73
CA PRO A 611 -5.08 -3.97 19.63
C PRO A 611 -3.76 -4.42 20.27
N ALA A 612 -3.67 -5.70 20.60
CA ALA A 612 -2.43 -6.35 20.99
C ALA A 612 -1.39 -6.28 19.86
N ALA A 613 -0.13 -6.65 20.15
CA ALA A 613 0.92 -6.61 19.13
C ALA A 613 0.62 -7.59 17.99
N SER A 614 0.83 -7.13 16.75
CA SER A 614 0.85 -8.02 15.59
C SER A 614 2.17 -8.82 15.56
N TYR A 615 2.33 -9.71 14.58
CA TYR A 615 3.52 -10.54 14.39
C TYR A 615 4.87 -9.81 14.44
N GLY A 616 4.93 -8.49 14.24
CA GLY A 616 6.05 -7.64 14.68
C GLY A 616 7.37 -7.88 13.94
N THR A 617 7.29 -8.31 12.68
CA THR A 617 8.42 -8.59 11.78
C THR A 617 7.95 -8.41 10.34
N MET A 618 8.83 -8.27 9.35
CA MET A 618 8.45 -8.49 7.93
C MET A 618 8.91 -9.86 7.44
N SER A 619 9.76 -10.56 8.21
CA SER A 619 10.34 -11.85 7.87
C SER A 619 10.89 -11.87 6.45
N ASN A 620 11.85 -10.97 6.21
CA ASN A 620 12.48 -10.78 4.92
C ASN A 620 13.26 -12.04 4.53
N LEU A 621 12.96 -12.54 3.34
CA LEU A 621 13.66 -13.65 2.71
C LEU A 621 14.29 -13.15 1.41
N LEU A 622 15.61 -13.25 1.35
CA LEU A 622 16.40 -12.86 0.19
C LEU A 622 17.18 -14.07 -0.32
N ILE A 623 17.11 -14.31 -1.63
CA ILE A 623 17.78 -15.45 -2.27
C ILE A 623 18.41 -14.97 -3.56
N GLY A 624 19.67 -15.31 -3.82
CA GLY A 624 20.27 -15.06 -5.13
C GLY A 624 21.40 -16.01 -5.46
N GLY A 625 21.65 -16.12 -6.75
CA GLY A 625 22.58 -17.05 -7.35
C GLY A 625 22.51 -16.96 -8.87
N THR A 626 22.88 -18.02 -9.56
CA THR A 626 22.79 -18.11 -11.03
C THR A 626 21.63 -19.01 -11.41
N ASP A 627 20.76 -18.54 -12.31
CA ASP A 627 19.66 -19.33 -12.84
C ASP A 627 20.18 -20.33 -13.90
N PRO A 628 20.10 -21.65 -13.65
CA PRO A 628 20.62 -22.66 -14.56
C PRO A 628 19.89 -22.70 -15.90
N ARG A 629 18.68 -22.13 -16.00
CA ARG A 629 17.90 -22.07 -17.24
C ARG A 629 18.43 -21.01 -18.21
N THR A 630 19.12 -19.99 -17.70
CA THR A 630 19.56 -18.83 -18.50
C THR A 630 21.04 -18.51 -18.39
N GLY A 631 21.74 -19.08 -17.39
CA GLY A 631 23.11 -18.74 -17.05
C GLY A 631 23.26 -17.34 -16.44
N GLN A 632 22.16 -16.64 -16.15
CA GLN A 632 22.18 -15.27 -15.64
C GLN A 632 21.98 -15.23 -14.12
N PRO A 633 22.56 -14.22 -13.43
CA PRO A 633 22.28 -13.98 -12.02
C PRO A 633 20.81 -13.63 -11.76
N PHE A 634 20.31 -14.01 -10.58
CA PHE A 634 19.00 -13.60 -10.08
C PHE A 634 19.10 -13.08 -8.64
N ALA A 635 18.16 -12.19 -8.28
CA ALA A 635 17.97 -11.71 -6.92
C ALA A 635 16.47 -11.69 -6.60
N TYR A 636 16.09 -12.44 -5.59
CA TYR A 636 14.72 -12.58 -5.11
C TYR A 636 14.59 -11.93 -3.72
N TYR A 637 13.50 -11.20 -3.52
CA TYR A 637 13.13 -10.56 -2.26
C TYR A 637 11.65 -10.81 -1.97
N GLU A 638 11.34 -11.29 -0.77
CA GLU A 638 9.97 -11.45 -0.26
C GLU A 638 9.83 -11.03 1.21
N THR A 639 8.76 -10.30 1.53
CA THR A 639 8.27 -10.13 2.90
C THR A 639 7.09 -11.07 3.13
N LEU A 640 6.97 -11.59 4.34
CA LEU A 640 5.95 -12.56 4.72
C LEU A 640 5.04 -12.00 5.81
N GLY A 641 3.73 -12.10 5.59
CA GLY A 641 2.72 -11.72 6.58
C GLY A 641 2.71 -12.64 7.80
N GLY A 642 1.91 -12.29 8.80
CA GLY A 642 1.77 -13.09 10.00
C GLY A 642 0.42 -12.91 10.68
N GLY A 643 0.38 -13.20 11.97
CA GLY A 643 -0.83 -12.98 12.77
C GLY A 643 -0.99 -11.52 13.17
N HIS A 644 -2.16 -10.95 12.91
CA HIS A 644 -2.51 -9.63 13.44
C HIS A 644 -2.88 -9.73 14.93
N GLY A 645 -2.59 -8.69 15.72
CA GLY A 645 -2.96 -8.68 17.14
C GLY A 645 -4.49 -8.59 17.32
N ALA A 646 -5.03 -9.28 18.32
CA ALA A 646 -6.45 -9.18 18.65
C ALA A 646 -6.78 -7.83 19.29
N GLY A 647 -8.02 -7.37 19.14
CA GLY A 647 -8.47 -6.11 19.71
C GLY A 647 -9.70 -6.22 20.60
N PRO A 648 -10.18 -5.06 21.09
CA PRO A 648 -11.34 -4.98 21.96
C PRO A 648 -12.61 -5.29 21.17
N GLY A 649 -13.04 -6.56 21.20
CA GLY A 649 -14.27 -7.00 20.55
C GLY A 649 -14.06 -7.85 19.29
N TRP A 650 -12.81 -8.17 18.93
CA TRP A 650 -12.52 -8.86 17.67
C TRP A 650 -11.22 -9.67 17.71
N ASP A 651 -11.24 -10.84 17.08
CA ASP A 651 -10.06 -11.70 16.87
C ASP A 651 -9.11 -11.10 15.83
N GLY A 652 -7.81 -11.34 15.98
CA GLY A 652 -6.82 -10.91 15.00
C GLY A 652 -6.92 -11.69 13.69
N GLU A 653 -6.74 -10.98 12.57
CA GLU A 653 -6.71 -11.56 11.22
C GLU A 653 -5.50 -12.48 10.99
N ARG A 654 -5.68 -13.51 10.17
CA ARG A 654 -4.66 -14.57 9.94
C ARG A 654 -3.86 -14.28 8.66
N ALA A 655 -2.57 -14.62 8.68
CA ALA A 655 -1.67 -14.57 7.52
C ALA A 655 -1.74 -13.24 6.72
N MET A 656 -1.75 -12.12 7.43
CA MET A 656 -1.87 -10.78 6.85
C MET A 656 -0.56 -9.99 7.03
N GLN A 657 -0.24 -9.14 6.05
CA GLN A 657 0.74 -8.08 6.27
C GLN A 657 0.15 -7.04 7.24
N ALA A 658 0.94 -6.59 8.20
CA ALA A 658 0.52 -5.52 9.11
C ALA A 658 1.62 -4.50 9.30
N HIS A 659 1.19 -3.29 9.63
CA HIS A 659 2.05 -2.17 10.01
C HIS A 659 2.95 -1.69 8.87
N MET A 660 4.26 -1.85 8.97
CA MET A 660 5.21 -1.16 8.09
C MET A 660 5.31 -1.73 6.67
N THR A 661 4.51 -2.75 6.35
CA THR A 661 4.39 -3.35 5.02
C THR A 661 2.93 -3.64 4.68
N ASN A 662 2.60 -3.54 3.39
CA ASN A 662 1.29 -3.88 2.84
C ASN A 662 1.43 -4.37 1.38
N THR A 663 2.49 -5.13 1.13
CA THR A 663 2.73 -5.79 -0.16
C THR A 663 1.83 -7.00 -0.34
N ARG A 664 1.48 -7.33 -1.59
CA ARG A 664 0.90 -8.64 -1.90
C ARG A 664 1.95 -9.74 -1.72
N ASN A 665 1.49 -10.97 -1.52
CA ASN A 665 2.34 -12.14 -1.66
C ASN A 665 2.75 -12.29 -3.13
N THR A 666 3.91 -12.87 -3.39
CA THR A 666 4.27 -13.26 -4.76
C THR A 666 3.43 -14.49 -5.13
N PRO A 667 2.64 -14.44 -6.21
CA PRO A 667 1.95 -15.63 -6.72
C PRO A 667 2.96 -16.75 -6.96
N VAL A 668 2.60 -17.99 -6.61
CA VAL A 668 3.51 -19.15 -6.74
C VAL A 668 4.00 -19.29 -8.17
N GLU A 669 3.08 -19.27 -9.13
CA GLU A 669 3.41 -19.40 -10.56
C GLU A 669 4.34 -18.28 -11.05
N ALA A 670 4.12 -17.04 -10.60
CA ALA A 670 4.98 -15.91 -10.96
C ALA A 670 6.40 -16.07 -10.38
N LEU A 671 6.50 -16.56 -9.14
CA LEU A 671 7.77 -16.82 -8.47
C LEU A 671 8.56 -17.92 -9.17
N GLU A 672 7.96 -19.08 -9.39
CA GLU A 672 8.63 -20.24 -10.03
C GLU A 672 8.94 -19.98 -11.51
N HIS A 673 8.16 -19.12 -12.17
CA HIS A 673 8.49 -18.64 -13.50
C HIS A 673 9.75 -17.77 -13.48
N ALA A 674 9.79 -16.76 -12.60
CA ALA A 674 10.85 -15.77 -12.56
C ALA A 674 12.18 -16.29 -12.00
N TYR A 675 12.15 -17.24 -11.06
CA TYR A 675 13.33 -17.65 -10.29
C TYR A 675 13.50 -19.18 -10.30
N PRO A 676 14.73 -19.71 -10.15
CA PRO A 676 15.00 -21.13 -10.01
C PRO A 676 14.70 -21.60 -8.58
N LEU A 677 13.45 -21.42 -8.17
CA LEU A 677 12.92 -21.67 -6.84
C LEU A 677 11.59 -22.40 -6.99
N ARG A 678 11.30 -23.34 -6.08
CA ARG A 678 10.04 -24.08 -6.06
C ARG A 678 9.34 -23.94 -4.73
N VAL A 679 8.08 -23.50 -4.73
CA VAL A 679 7.27 -23.36 -3.52
C VAL A 679 6.64 -24.70 -3.19
N LEU A 680 7.16 -25.38 -2.17
CA LEU A 680 6.61 -26.67 -1.72
C LEU A 680 5.31 -26.50 -0.91
N ALA A 681 5.20 -25.41 -0.16
CA ALA A 681 4.02 -25.13 0.65
C ALA A 681 3.92 -23.66 1.03
N THR A 682 2.67 -23.18 1.10
CA THR A 682 2.30 -21.95 1.81
C THR A 682 1.10 -22.26 2.68
N ARG A 683 1.23 -22.12 4.00
CA ARG A 683 0.21 -22.60 4.95
C ARG A 683 0.02 -21.62 6.10
N ILE A 684 -1.22 -21.52 6.59
CA ILE A 684 -1.48 -20.86 7.88
C ILE A 684 -0.89 -21.72 9.00
N ARG A 685 -0.14 -21.11 9.90
CA ARG A 685 0.49 -21.76 11.06
C ARG A 685 -0.51 -21.85 12.20
N ARG A 686 -1.38 -22.86 12.14
CA ARG A 686 -2.46 -23.04 13.10
C ARG A 686 -1.96 -23.16 14.55
N GLY A 687 -2.69 -22.58 15.50
CA GLY A 687 -2.36 -22.57 16.92
C GLY A 687 -1.30 -21.53 17.32
N SER A 688 -0.82 -20.70 16.39
CA SER A 688 0.18 -19.67 16.69
C SER A 688 -0.39 -18.38 17.26
N GLY A 689 -1.70 -18.15 17.15
CA GLY A 689 -2.36 -16.97 17.70
C GLY A 689 -2.35 -16.95 19.24
N GLY A 690 -2.10 -15.77 19.81
CA GLY A 690 -2.12 -15.56 21.26
C GLY A 690 -3.49 -15.81 21.85
N ARG A 691 -3.53 -16.43 23.03
CA ARG A 691 -4.79 -16.76 23.73
C ARG A 691 -5.38 -15.51 24.37
N GLY A 692 -6.69 -15.35 24.34
CA GLY A 692 -7.39 -14.27 25.04
C GLY A 692 -8.89 -14.50 24.98
N ARG A 693 -9.68 -13.56 25.50
CA ARG A 693 -11.12 -13.49 25.15
C ARG A 693 -11.28 -13.39 23.65
N TRP A 694 -10.42 -12.59 23.02
CA TRP A 694 -10.21 -12.52 21.59
C TRP A 694 -8.83 -13.06 21.25
N ARG A 695 -8.76 -13.94 20.27
CA ARG A 695 -7.55 -14.66 19.86
C ARG A 695 -6.74 -13.82 18.90
N GLY A 696 -5.42 -13.80 19.09
CA GLY A 696 -4.51 -13.25 18.10
C GLY A 696 -4.57 -14.05 16.80
N GLY A 697 -4.27 -13.39 15.68
CA GLY A 697 -4.22 -14.01 14.37
C GLY A 697 -3.13 -15.07 14.26
N GLU A 698 -3.31 -16.00 13.34
CA GLU A 698 -2.34 -17.06 13.07
C GLU A 698 -1.30 -16.61 12.03
N GLY A 699 -0.04 -16.99 12.23
CA GLY A 699 1.03 -16.69 11.29
C GLY A 699 0.99 -17.52 10.00
N ILE A 700 2.01 -17.38 9.15
CA ILE A 700 2.18 -18.14 7.92
C ILE A 700 3.47 -18.98 7.96
N ALA A 701 3.50 -20.10 7.25
CA ALA A 701 4.69 -20.86 6.94
C ALA A 701 4.88 -20.92 5.41
N ARG A 702 6.01 -20.39 4.94
CA ARG A 702 6.44 -20.41 3.54
C ARG A 702 7.59 -21.41 3.40
N VAL A 703 7.46 -22.38 2.50
CA VAL A 703 8.43 -23.46 2.29
C VAL A 703 8.91 -23.43 0.84
N ILE A 704 10.19 -23.16 0.63
CA ILE A 704 10.80 -23.00 -0.70
C ILE A 704 11.99 -23.96 -0.82
N ALA A 705 12.01 -24.73 -1.90
CA ALA A 705 13.15 -25.53 -2.32
C ALA A 705 13.97 -24.75 -3.35
N LEU A 706 15.30 -24.83 -3.23
CA LEU A 706 16.21 -24.23 -4.19
C LEU A 706 16.40 -25.15 -5.40
N GLU A 707 16.28 -24.62 -6.62
CA GLU A 707 16.58 -25.38 -7.84
C GLU A 707 18.01 -25.14 -8.37
N ALA A 708 18.76 -24.26 -7.71
CA ALA A 708 20.18 -23.96 -7.94
C ALA A 708 20.89 -23.65 -6.60
N PRO A 709 22.22 -23.79 -6.51
CA PRO A 709 22.97 -23.24 -5.39
C PRO A 709 22.71 -21.74 -5.25
N ALA A 710 22.46 -21.27 -4.03
CA ALA A 710 22.10 -19.88 -3.81
C ALA A 710 22.57 -19.39 -2.43
N ARG A 711 22.90 -18.10 -2.36
CA ARG A 711 23.07 -17.38 -1.10
C ARG A 711 21.69 -16.98 -0.58
N VAL A 712 21.43 -17.28 0.68
CA VAL A 712 20.18 -16.99 1.37
C VAL A 712 20.45 -16.07 2.56
N THR A 713 19.75 -14.95 2.60
CA THR A 713 19.72 -14.05 3.75
C THR A 713 18.31 -14.01 4.31
N VAL A 714 18.20 -14.14 5.62
CA VAL A 714 16.94 -13.96 6.35
C VAL A 714 17.14 -12.90 7.40
N ILE A 715 16.25 -11.90 7.40
CA ILE A 715 16.20 -10.84 8.41
C ILE A 715 14.80 -10.86 9.00
N SER A 716 14.71 -11.27 10.27
CA SER A 716 13.42 -11.60 10.85
C SER A 716 13.42 -11.53 12.39
N GLU A 717 12.28 -11.15 12.98
CA GLU A 717 12.12 -10.83 14.41
C GLU A 717 11.12 -11.73 15.13
N ARG A 718 11.06 -11.66 16.47
CA ARG A 718 10.14 -12.46 17.32
C ARG A 718 10.40 -13.97 17.24
N ARG A 719 11.67 -14.35 17.17
CA ARG A 719 12.17 -15.73 17.26
C ARG A 719 12.56 -16.08 18.70
N ALA A 720 13.04 -15.10 19.47
CA ALA A 720 13.33 -15.24 20.89
C ALA A 720 12.11 -14.97 21.76
N ARG A 721 11.23 -14.03 21.37
CA ARG A 721 10.02 -13.65 22.12
C ARG A 721 8.81 -13.53 21.20
N GLY A 722 7.63 -13.88 21.69
CA GLY A 722 6.37 -13.71 20.96
C GLY A 722 5.86 -12.26 21.03
N PRO A 723 5.00 -11.82 20.11
CA PRO A 723 4.31 -10.53 20.23
C PRO A 723 3.45 -10.48 21.50
N TYR A 724 3.46 -9.34 22.19
CA TYR A 724 2.77 -9.19 23.47
C TYR A 724 1.24 -9.19 23.31
N GLY A 725 0.54 -9.77 24.29
CA GLY A 725 -0.91 -9.63 24.43
C GLY A 725 -1.28 -8.35 25.20
N LEU A 726 -2.57 -7.99 25.22
CA LEU A 726 -3.10 -6.85 25.99
C LEU A 726 -4.34 -7.24 26.80
N ALA A 727 -4.65 -6.43 27.82
CA ALA A 727 -5.81 -6.62 28.70
C ALA A 727 -5.90 -8.03 29.34
N GLY A 728 -4.76 -8.68 29.60
CA GLY A 728 -4.69 -10.04 30.13
C GLY A 728 -4.73 -11.16 29.08
N GLY A 729 -4.69 -10.82 27.78
CA GLY A 729 -4.39 -11.78 26.72
C GLY A 729 -2.92 -12.22 26.73
N GLY A 730 -2.68 -13.46 26.34
CA GLY A 730 -1.35 -14.06 26.22
C GLY A 730 -0.63 -13.69 24.91
N PRO A 731 0.70 -13.87 24.87
CA PRO A 731 1.50 -13.53 23.70
C PRO A 731 1.22 -14.46 22.52
N GLY A 732 1.49 -13.97 21.30
CA GLY A 732 1.51 -14.77 20.09
C GLY A 732 2.68 -15.77 20.09
N GLY A 733 2.53 -16.87 19.35
CA GLY A 733 3.58 -17.87 19.18
C GLY A 733 4.76 -17.32 18.38
N ARG A 734 5.99 -17.66 18.80
CA ARG A 734 7.26 -17.24 18.18
C ARG A 734 7.38 -17.72 16.73
N GLY A 735 8.05 -16.93 15.90
CA GLY A 735 8.49 -17.35 14.58
C GLY A 735 9.60 -18.40 14.64
N VAL A 736 9.77 -19.14 13.54
CA VAL A 736 10.81 -20.18 13.41
C VAL A 736 11.39 -20.15 12.00
N ASN A 737 12.71 -20.21 11.90
CA ASN A 737 13.43 -20.37 10.64
C ASN A 737 14.07 -21.76 10.63
N LEU A 738 13.81 -22.55 9.58
CA LEU A 738 14.39 -23.88 9.41
C LEU A 738 15.05 -23.98 8.03
N VAL A 739 16.18 -24.69 7.97
CA VAL A 739 16.79 -25.12 6.72
C VAL A 739 16.96 -26.63 6.77
N ARG A 740 16.49 -27.30 5.73
CA ARG A 740 16.72 -28.72 5.50
C ARG A 740 17.79 -28.89 4.43
N ALA A 741 18.82 -29.68 4.72
CA ALA A 741 19.83 -30.05 3.75
C ALA A 741 19.22 -30.85 2.56
N PRO A 742 19.92 -30.94 1.41
CA PRO A 742 19.47 -31.74 0.27
C PRO A 742 19.17 -33.21 0.62
N GLY A 743 18.31 -33.84 -0.18
CA GLY A 743 17.95 -35.25 -0.05
C GLY A 743 16.73 -35.55 0.84
N PRO A 744 16.13 -36.76 0.70
CA PRO A 744 14.87 -37.13 1.35
C PRO A 744 14.95 -37.26 2.88
N ARG A 745 16.15 -37.51 3.43
CA ARG A 745 16.43 -37.52 4.88
C ARG A 745 17.38 -36.40 5.29
N GLY A 746 17.41 -35.30 4.53
CA GLY A 746 18.27 -34.15 4.82
C GLY A 746 18.04 -33.63 6.24
N ARG A 747 19.13 -33.37 6.96
CA ARG A 747 19.08 -32.84 8.33
C ARG A 747 18.34 -31.50 8.35
N VAL A 748 17.41 -31.34 9.29
CA VAL A 748 16.72 -30.07 9.54
C VAL A 748 17.43 -29.32 10.66
N SER A 749 17.95 -28.14 10.34
CA SER A 749 18.58 -27.23 11.29
C SER A 749 17.65 -26.06 11.59
N ARG A 750 17.52 -25.70 12.87
CA ARG A 750 16.88 -24.46 13.29
C ARG A 750 17.89 -23.33 13.27
N LEU A 751 17.53 -22.21 12.66
CA LEU A 751 18.39 -21.04 12.51
C LEU A 751 17.89 -19.85 13.35
N PRO A 752 18.78 -18.90 13.69
CA PRO A 752 18.40 -17.67 14.40
C PRO A 752 17.47 -16.77 13.58
N GLY A 753 16.99 -15.68 14.19
CA GLY A 753 16.13 -14.69 13.53
C GLY A 753 16.81 -13.98 12.36
N LYS A 754 18.13 -13.80 12.43
CA LYS A 754 18.92 -13.21 11.35
C LYS A 754 20.07 -14.15 11.01
N PHE A 755 20.20 -14.54 9.75
CA PHE A 755 21.30 -15.36 9.27
C PHE A 755 21.55 -15.14 7.78
N GLN A 756 22.76 -15.50 7.35
CA GLN A 756 23.16 -15.53 5.96
C GLN A 756 23.98 -16.79 5.70
N LEU A 757 23.60 -17.58 4.69
CA LEU A 757 24.25 -18.87 4.37
C LEU A 757 24.27 -19.12 2.86
N ASP A 758 25.29 -19.82 2.39
CA ASP A 758 25.28 -20.45 1.06
C ASP A 758 24.67 -21.84 1.17
N LEU A 759 23.62 -22.08 0.39
CA LEU A 759 22.88 -23.34 0.40
C LEU A 759 22.99 -24.03 -0.95
N ALA A 760 23.18 -25.35 -0.91
CA ALA A 760 23.22 -26.19 -2.10
C ALA A 760 21.83 -26.29 -2.76
N ARG A 761 21.83 -26.70 -4.03
CA ARG A 761 20.62 -27.11 -4.76
C ARG A 761 19.84 -28.15 -3.95
N GLU A 762 18.51 -28.11 -4.04
CA GLU A 762 17.56 -28.96 -3.32
C GLU A 762 17.45 -28.74 -1.80
N ALA A 763 18.25 -27.83 -1.23
CA ALA A 763 18.02 -27.37 0.13
C ALA A 763 16.62 -26.73 0.24
N VAL A 764 15.97 -26.91 1.40
CA VAL A 764 14.61 -26.40 1.64
C VAL A 764 14.61 -25.43 2.81
N ILE A 765 14.15 -24.21 2.54
CA ILE A 765 14.03 -23.13 3.52
C ILE A 765 12.56 -23.06 3.96
N THR A 766 12.34 -23.05 5.27
CA THR A 766 11.03 -22.79 5.88
C THR A 766 11.10 -21.55 6.74
N ILE A 767 10.32 -20.52 6.37
CA ILE A 767 10.13 -19.32 7.19
C ILE A 767 8.71 -19.37 7.75
N ALA A 768 8.62 -19.57 9.06
CA ALA A 768 7.38 -19.54 9.82
C ALA A 768 7.30 -18.22 10.60
N SER A 769 6.42 -17.31 10.17
CA SER A 769 6.23 -16.01 10.80
C SER A 769 5.53 -16.15 12.17
N PRO A 770 5.62 -15.19 13.09
CA PRO A 770 4.90 -15.24 14.38
C PRO A 770 3.37 -15.15 14.25
N GLY A 771 2.64 -15.55 15.30
CA GLY A 771 1.22 -15.20 15.45
C GLY A 771 1.04 -13.85 16.15
N GLY A 772 -0.17 -13.31 16.20
CA GLY A 772 -0.48 -12.06 16.90
C GLY A 772 -0.75 -12.27 18.39
N GLY A 773 -0.62 -11.23 19.21
CA GLY A 773 -1.00 -11.26 20.63
C GLY A 773 -2.51 -11.38 20.84
N GLY A 774 -2.94 -12.04 21.92
CA GLY A 774 -4.33 -12.13 22.32
C GLY A 774 -4.81 -10.90 23.10
N PHE A 775 -6.13 -10.71 23.18
CA PHE A 775 -6.75 -9.59 23.90
C PHE A 775 -7.77 -10.08 24.93
N GLY A 776 -7.71 -9.52 26.14
CA GLY A 776 -8.62 -9.88 27.23
C GLY A 776 -8.25 -11.21 27.88
N ARG A 777 -8.54 -11.37 29.18
CA ARG A 777 -8.42 -12.68 29.83
C ARG A 777 -9.35 -13.68 29.16
N ALA A 778 -8.83 -14.84 28.76
CA ALA A 778 -9.66 -15.93 28.30
C ALA A 778 -10.68 -16.27 29.39
N GLN A 779 -11.98 -16.30 29.06
CA GLN A 779 -12.96 -16.85 29.99
C GLN A 779 -12.50 -18.27 30.30
N GLY A 780 -12.33 -18.56 31.59
CA GLY A 780 -11.70 -19.79 32.04
C GLY A 780 -12.27 -20.98 31.28
N ALA A 781 -11.38 -21.88 30.86
CA ALA A 781 -11.73 -23.28 30.92
C ALA A 781 -12.43 -23.44 32.27
N ARG A 782 -13.74 -23.75 32.26
CA ARG A 782 -14.40 -24.26 33.47
C ARG A 782 -13.39 -25.23 34.06
N ARG A 783 -12.96 -24.99 35.30
CA ARG A 783 -12.23 -26.02 36.06
C ARG A 783 -13.09 -27.26 35.89
N VAL A 784 -12.68 -28.17 35.03
CA VAL A 784 -13.20 -29.52 35.03
C VAL A 784 -12.80 -29.96 36.43
N ARG A 785 -13.80 -30.02 37.32
CA ARG A 785 -13.61 -30.64 38.63
C ARG A 785 -12.90 -31.97 38.33
N PRO A 786 -11.81 -32.31 39.03
CA PRO A 786 -11.29 -33.65 38.91
C PRO A 786 -12.48 -34.58 39.14
N ALA A 787 -12.69 -35.53 38.23
CA ALA A 787 -13.70 -36.55 38.40
C ALA A 787 -13.57 -37.10 39.83
N PRO A 788 -14.70 -37.34 40.54
CA PRO A 788 -14.61 -37.91 41.88
C PRO A 788 -13.77 -39.17 41.78
N ARG A 789 -12.76 -39.30 42.66
CA ARG A 789 -12.01 -40.55 42.80
C ARG A 789 -13.02 -41.65 43.09
N GLY A 790 -13.30 -42.46 42.07
CA GLY A 790 -14.08 -43.67 42.21
C GLY A 790 -13.45 -44.54 43.29
N ARG A 791 -14.28 -44.95 44.24
CA ARG A 791 -13.95 -45.89 45.30
C ARG A 791 -13.29 -47.14 44.69
N ARG A 792 -12.26 -47.62 45.38
CA ARG A 792 -11.74 -48.98 45.18
C ARG A 792 -12.83 -49.95 45.62
N ASP A 793 -13.48 -50.59 44.67
CA ASP A 793 -14.12 -51.87 44.93
C ASP A 793 -13.16 -52.98 44.50
N ALA A 794 -12.87 -53.83 45.47
CA ALA A 794 -12.11 -55.04 45.36
C ALA A 794 -12.90 -56.09 44.58
N GLY A 795 -12.19 -56.94 43.82
CA GLY A 795 -12.77 -58.20 43.32
C GLY A 795 -12.39 -58.51 41.88
N ALA A 796 -11.19 -59.07 41.68
CA ALA A 796 -10.92 -59.95 40.55
C ALA A 796 -10.24 -61.22 41.10
N PRO A 797 -10.77 -62.43 40.85
CA PRO A 797 -10.09 -63.67 41.21
C PRO A 797 -8.95 -63.95 40.21
N GLY A 798 -7.78 -64.29 40.75
CA GLY A 798 -6.54 -64.48 39.98
C GLY A 798 -6.44 -65.83 39.24
N PRO A 799 -5.46 -65.95 38.32
CA PRO A 799 -5.21 -67.18 37.57
C PRO A 799 -4.35 -68.18 38.38
N ALA A 800 -4.72 -69.46 38.28
CA ALA A 800 -4.07 -70.57 38.96
C ALA A 800 -2.66 -70.88 38.41
N ARG A 801 -1.73 -71.18 39.32
CA ARG A 801 -0.36 -71.66 39.04
C ARG A 801 -0.34 -73.19 38.79
N PRO A 802 0.62 -73.73 38.01
CA PRO A 802 0.85 -75.17 37.96
C PRO A 802 1.69 -75.64 39.16
N ARG A 803 1.30 -76.79 39.73
CA ARG A 803 2.04 -77.53 40.77
C ARG A 803 3.12 -78.37 40.12
N GLY A 804 4.36 -78.24 40.62
CA GLY A 804 5.39 -79.26 40.46
C GLY A 804 5.40 -80.18 41.67
N ALA A 805 5.43 -81.49 41.45
CA ALA A 805 5.80 -82.51 42.42
C ALA A 805 6.80 -83.45 41.75
N ARG A 806 7.93 -83.70 42.43
CA ARG A 806 8.92 -84.73 42.07
C ARG A 806 8.50 -86.07 42.68
N ALA A 807 8.64 -87.15 41.91
CA ALA A 807 9.06 -88.52 42.27
C ALA A 807 8.44 -89.52 41.27
N GLY A 808 9.29 -90.37 40.67
CA GLY A 808 8.93 -91.36 39.64
C GLY A 808 9.76 -91.19 38.38
#